data_AF-A0A352MV31-F1
#
_entry.id   AF-A0A352MV31-F1
#
_cell.length_a   1.000
_cell.length_b   1.000
_cell.length_c   1.000
_cell.angle_alpha   90.00
_cell.angle_beta   90.00
_cell.angle_gamma   90.00
#
_symmetry.space_group_name_H-M   'P 1'
#
loop_
_entity.id
_entity.type
_entity.pdbx_description
1 polymer ?
#
loop_
_entity_poly.entity_id
_entity_poly.type
_entity_poly.pdbx_seq_one_letter_code
_entity_poly.pdbx_strand_id
1 'polypeptide(L)'
;MYIFNRITVTPQLPKRIDNLGKIANNLWWSWNTEFLKLFKEIDIDLWERVEKNPVKFLKLVSQEKLENAAQNQMFLKEYDKINDNFEGYMNSKSTWFSKEYPNNKNNLIAYFSAEYGLDEILPIYSGGLGILSGDHLKSASDLGVPLVAVGLFYKNGYFHQKINGYGDQETEFKTIDGNILPIQMVKDKKGNDLIIFVKFPKGKLYLKVWQINVGRVKLYLLDSDIDENLEEYKGVTKTLYGGDQEMRIQQEIVLGMAGTNLLKVLGLNPTVYHMNEGHSSFLILELIKTIMNEKKVSFDIAQDIVGAKTVFTTHTPVPAGNDIFPLDLVEKYFKNYWTRFGITKEEFFKLGMKPDAIIENSGFNMGILALKVASKKNGVSKLHGEVSRELFGEVWPNIASNESPITYVTNGIHTCSWLAANLKNLYNKYLIPFWQDSIHDDNVWENIKNIPNEELWNEHKKRKIKLLELVKDNTTKRLKRNGYSYDEISNIVSGLNEEALTIGFARRFATYKRATLIFRDLERITQILNDSKRPVQLIFAGKAHPADKEGQDLIKYIHEISMKPQFKGKIFLLEDYDIAIARYLVSGVDVWLNNPRRPMEASGTSGQKASVNGVINFSVLDGWWAEGYNTKNGWTIGTNAEYDNYEIQDNDDSESIYMTLEKKIIPMYYNKEQNVFSSKWVEMMKNSIISTGGRFSTARMLVDYTKNLYIPLCDLTNKYYDDLSTVTEFNEWKHNLIRNWDDIQIIRRRK
;
A
#
# COMPACT_ATOMS: atom_id res chain seq x y z
N MET A 1 -8.43 0.41 -42.43
CA MET A 1 -9.88 0.15 -42.26
C MET A 1 -10.36 1.08 -41.16
N TYR A 2 -11.01 2.20 -41.51
CA TYR A 2 -11.49 3.17 -40.52
C TYR A 2 -12.70 2.56 -39.80
N ILE A 3 -12.57 2.29 -38.51
CA ILE A 3 -13.66 1.79 -37.67
C ILE A 3 -14.57 2.99 -37.37
N PHE A 4 -15.68 3.10 -38.11
CA PHE A 4 -16.56 4.27 -38.06
C PHE A 4 -17.53 4.29 -36.88
N ASN A 5 -17.72 3.17 -36.16
CA ASN A 5 -18.47 3.10 -34.90
C ASN A 5 -18.30 1.71 -34.27
N ARG A 6 -18.03 1.65 -32.95
CA ARG A 6 -18.05 0.41 -32.18
C ARG A 6 -19.36 0.36 -31.40
N ILE A 7 -20.35 -0.40 -31.91
CA ILE A 7 -21.59 -0.66 -31.17
C ILE A 7 -21.29 -1.78 -30.17
N THR A 8 -21.19 -1.42 -28.89
CA THR A 8 -21.08 -2.41 -27.80
C THR A 8 -22.48 -2.70 -27.26
N VAL A 9 -23.09 -3.79 -27.71
CA VAL A 9 -24.34 -4.29 -27.12
C VAL A 9 -23.99 -4.88 -25.76
N THR A 10 -24.38 -4.20 -24.68
CA THR A 10 -24.18 -4.69 -23.32
C THR A 10 -25.36 -5.59 -22.94
N PRO A 11 -25.13 -6.81 -22.43
CA PRO A 11 -26.20 -7.69 -21.97
C PRO A 11 -27.07 -7.02 -20.91
N GLN A 12 -28.36 -7.31 -20.89
CA GLN A 12 -29.27 -6.81 -19.87
C GLN A 12 -29.33 -7.82 -18.72
N LEU A 13 -28.89 -7.39 -17.54
CA LEU A 13 -29.00 -8.22 -16.34
C LEU A 13 -30.48 -8.55 -16.06
N PRO A 14 -30.85 -9.84 -15.92
CA PRO A 14 -32.19 -10.22 -15.49
C PRO A 14 -32.51 -9.59 -14.15
N LYS A 15 -33.75 -9.09 -13.98
CA LYS A 15 -34.19 -8.40 -12.75
C LYS A 15 -33.95 -9.20 -11.46
N ARG A 16 -33.91 -10.53 -11.53
CA ARG A 16 -33.66 -11.43 -10.39
C ARG A 16 -32.24 -11.34 -9.84
N ILE A 17 -31.27 -10.99 -10.70
CA ILE A 17 -29.83 -10.99 -10.43
C ILE A 17 -29.19 -9.63 -10.78
N ASP A 18 -29.98 -8.56 -10.83
CA ASP A 18 -29.54 -7.22 -11.26
C ASP A 18 -28.49 -6.59 -10.33
N ASN A 19 -28.53 -6.91 -9.03
CA ASN A 19 -27.51 -6.47 -8.07
C ASN A 19 -26.11 -7.04 -8.35
N LEU A 20 -25.94 -8.03 -9.24
CA LEU A 20 -24.61 -8.41 -9.74
C LEU A 20 -23.86 -7.19 -10.28
N GLY A 21 -24.56 -6.30 -11.00
CA GLY A 21 -23.97 -5.07 -11.53
C GLY A 21 -23.55 -4.09 -10.42
N LYS A 22 -24.38 -3.95 -9.38
CA LYS A 22 -24.09 -3.10 -8.22
C LYS A 22 -22.87 -3.59 -7.45
N ILE A 23 -22.83 -4.88 -7.13
CA ILE A 23 -21.72 -5.49 -6.40
C ILE A 23 -20.45 -5.47 -7.26
N ALA A 24 -20.52 -5.81 -8.55
CA ALA A 24 -19.35 -5.77 -9.45
C ALA A 24 -18.67 -4.39 -9.50
N ASN A 25 -19.44 -3.30 -9.35
CA ASN A 25 -18.95 -1.91 -9.32
C ASN A 25 -18.58 -1.41 -7.90
N ASN A 26 -18.48 -2.29 -6.91
CA ASN A 26 -17.99 -1.98 -5.58
C ASN A 26 -16.90 -2.98 -5.18
N LEU A 27 -15.70 -2.50 -4.88
CA LEU A 27 -14.55 -3.35 -4.59
C LEU A 27 -14.67 -4.19 -3.31
N TRP A 28 -15.77 -4.10 -2.57
CA TRP A 28 -16.09 -5.02 -1.48
C TRP A 28 -15.86 -6.50 -1.83
N TRP A 29 -16.12 -6.91 -3.08
CA TRP A 29 -15.85 -8.27 -3.53
C TRP A 29 -14.36 -8.66 -3.51
N SER A 30 -13.44 -7.69 -3.51
CA SER A 30 -11.99 -7.94 -3.58
C SER A 30 -11.42 -8.55 -2.29
N TRP A 31 -12.15 -8.47 -1.18
CA TRP A 31 -11.88 -9.19 0.08
C TRP A 31 -13.02 -10.12 0.52
N ASN A 32 -14.07 -10.24 -0.29
CA ASN A 32 -15.21 -11.15 -0.12
C ASN A 32 -15.35 -12.02 -1.38
N THR A 33 -14.34 -12.86 -1.59
CA THR A 33 -14.10 -13.59 -2.85
C THR A 33 -15.15 -14.67 -3.17
N GLU A 34 -16.10 -14.94 -2.26
CA GLU A 34 -17.27 -15.77 -2.53
C GLU A 34 -18.08 -15.22 -3.72
N PHE A 35 -18.15 -13.89 -3.87
CA PHE A 35 -18.78 -13.24 -5.02
C PHE A 35 -18.18 -13.66 -6.36
N LEU A 36 -16.85 -13.85 -6.41
CA LEU A 36 -16.14 -14.23 -7.64
C LEU A 36 -16.48 -15.65 -8.12
N LYS A 37 -16.99 -16.52 -7.24
CA LYS A 37 -17.39 -17.88 -7.60
C LYS A 37 -18.64 -17.89 -8.48
N LEU A 38 -19.53 -16.91 -8.31
CA LEU A 38 -20.75 -16.78 -9.13
C LEU A 38 -20.40 -16.64 -10.62
N PHE A 39 -19.37 -15.88 -10.95
CA PHE A 39 -18.92 -15.69 -12.35
C PHE A 39 -18.37 -16.97 -12.96
N LYS A 40 -17.66 -17.78 -12.17
CA LYS A 40 -17.16 -19.09 -12.60
C LYS A 40 -18.29 -20.06 -12.90
N GLU A 41 -19.36 -20.02 -12.11
CA GLU A 41 -20.54 -20.86 -12.30
C GLU A 41 -21.34 -20.45 -13.55
N ILE A 42 -21.40 -19.13 -13.85
CA ILE A 42 -22.05 -18.64 -15.07
C ILE A 42 -21.23 -19.02 -16.32
N ASP A 43 -19.92 -18.75 -16.33
CA ASP A 43 -19.04 -19.02 -17.48
C ASP A 43 -17.56 -19.05 -17.09
N ILE A 44 -17.01 -20.23 -16.80
CA ILE A 44 -15.60 -20.38 -16.41
C ILE A 44 -14.62 -19.92 -17.50
N ASP A 45 -14.92 -20.20 -18.78
CA ASP A 45 -14.02 -19.88 -19.89
C ASP A 45 -13.95 -18.37 -20.12
N LEU A 46 -15.10 -17.70 -20.08
CA LEU A 46 -15.13 -16.24 -20.13
C LEU A 46 -14.44 -15.64 -18.91
N TRP A 47 -14.65 -16.18 -17.70
CA TRP A 47 -14.05 -15.68 -16.47
C TRP A 47 -12.53 -15.64 -16.52
N GLU A 48 -11.90 -16.72 -17.00
CA GLU A 48 -10.44 -16.74 -17.19
C GLU A 48 -10.01 -15.82 -18.35
N ARG A 49 -10.76 -15.76 -19.46
CA ARG A 49 -10.46 -14.88 -20.60
C ARG A 49 -10.53 -13.39 -20.27
N VAL A 50 -11.41 -12.98 -19.35
CA VAL A 50 -11.51 -11.58 -18.91
C VAL A 50 -10.57 -11.25 -17.74
N GLU A 51 -9.62 -12.13 -17.44
CA GLU A 51 -8.63 -11.94 -16.38
C GLU A 51 -9.29 -11.67 -15.03
N LYS A 52 -10.39 -12.39 -14.74
CA LYS A 52 -11.08 -12.33 -13.45
C LYS A 52 -11.63 -10.94 -13.10
N ASN A 53 -12.02 -10.17 -14.11
CA ASN A 53 -12.65 -8.86 -13.95
C ASN A 53 -14.19 -8.96 -14.01
N PRO A 54 -14.92 -8.73 -12.90
CA PRO A 54 -16.38 -8.81 -12.85
C PRO A 54 -17.10 -7.84 -13.81
N VAL A 55 -16.62 -6.58 -13.90
CA VAL A 55 -17.24 -5.56 -14.74
C VAL A 55 -17.09 -5.91 -16.22
N LYS A 56 -15.88 -6.34 -16.63
CA LYS A 56 -15.61 -6.81 -17.99
C LYS A 56 -16.41 -8.07 -18.32
N PHE A 57 -16.56 -8.99 -17.37
CA PHE A 57 -17.37 -10.20 -17.54
C PHE A 57 -18.82 -9.86 -17.87
N LEU A 58 -19.47 -9.01 -17.05
CA LEU A 58 -20.88 -8.66 -17.23
C LEU A 58 -21.15 -7.94 -18.56
N LYS A 59 -20.13 -7.31 -19.15
CA LYS A 59 -20.22 -6.69 -20.47
C LYS A 59 -20.10 -7.66 -21.64
N LEU A 60 -19.54 -8.85 -21.43
CA LEU A 60 -19.17 -9.78 -22.49
C LEU A 60 -19.90 -11.14 -22.41
N VAL A 61 -20.53 -11.45 -21.28
CA VAL A 61 -21.30 -12.69 -21.09
C VAL A 61 -22.52 -12.73 -21.99
N SER A 62 -22.91 -13.91 -22.48
CA SER A 62 -24.11 -14.03 -23.31
C SER A 62 -25.38 -13.83 -22.47
N GLN A 63 -26.42 -13.26 -23.09
CA GLN A 63 -27.73 -13.06 -22.47
C GLN A 63 -28.33 -14.40 -21.98
N GLU A 64 -28.22 -15.45 -22.79
CA GLU A 64 -28.69 -16.80 -22.47
C GLU A 64 -28.09 -17.35 -21.16
N LYS A 65 -26.77 -17.16 -20.95
CA LYS A 65 -26.11 -17.65 -19.72
C LYS A 65 -26.60 -16.91 -18.48
N LEU A 66 -26.87 -15.61 -18.59
CA LEU A 66 -27.45 -14.83 -17.50
C LEU A 66 -28.89 -15.27 -17.18
N GLU A 67 -29.71 -15.55 -18.20
CA GLU A 67 -31.07 -16.04 -18.03
C GLU A 67 -31.12 -17.43 -17.39
N ASN A 68 -30.24 -18.34 -17.84
CA ASN A 68 -30.08 -19.67 -17.24
C ASN A 68 -29.65 -19.58 -15.78
N ALA A 69 -28.68 -18.71 -15.45
CA ALA A 69 -28.26 -18.47 -14.07
C ALA A 69 -29.41 -17.92 -13.20
N ALA A 70 -30.22 -17.02 -13.75
CA ALA A 70 -31.39 -16.45 -13.07
C ALA A 70 -32.53 -17.46 -12.81
N GLN A 71 -32.50 -18.63 -13.45
CA GLN A 71 -33.47 -19.71 -13.24
C GLN A 71 -32.91 -20.86 -12.38
N ASN A 72 -31.58 -20.94 -12.22
CA ASN A 72 -30.92 -21.99 -11.44
C ASN A 72 -31.05 -21.74 -9.93
N GLN A 73 -31.78 -22.61 -9.24
CA GLN A 73 -32.06 -22.49 -7.79
C GLN A 73 -30.81 -22.59 -6.91
N MET A 74 -29.80 -23.38 -7.29
CA MET A 74 -28.56 -23.49 -6.52
C MET A 74 -27.74 -22.20 -6.63
N PHE A 75 -27.62 -21.66 -7.84
CA PHE A 75 -26.98 -20.37 -8.09
C PHE A 75 -27.67 -19.25 -7.31
N LEU A 76 -29.01 -19.17 -7.38
CA LEU A 76 -29.79 -18.13 -6.71
C LEU A 76 -29.61 -18.15 -5.19
N LYS A 77 -29.50 -19.33 -4.57
CA LYS A 77 -29.27 -19.45 -3.13
C LYS A 77 -27.93 -18.85 -2.70
N GLU A 78 -26.86 -19.12 -3.45
CA GLU A 78 -25.54 -18.53 -3.17
C GLU A 78 -25.52 -17.04 -3.48
N TYR A 79 -26.15 -16.61 -4.58
CA TYR A 79 -26.31 -15.21 -4.94
C TYR A 79 -27.05 -14.42 -3.86
N ASP A 80 -28.20 -14.91 -3.37
CA ASP A 80 -29.00 -14.23 -2.34
C ASP A 80 -28.21 -14.06 -1.05
N LYS A 81 -27.51 -15.10 -0.61
CA LYS A 81 -26.63 -15.03 0.55
C LYS A 81 -25.54 -13.96 0.40
N ILE A 82 -24.91 -13.87 -0.77
CA ILE A 82 -23.86 -12.87 -1.03
C ILE A 82 -24.46 -11.47 -1.10
N ASN A 83 -25.61 -11.31 -1.74
CA ASN A 83 -26.34 -10.06 -1.82
C ASN A 83 -26.78 -9.57 -0.43
N ASP A 84 -27.32 -10.44 0.41
CA ASP A 84 -27.72 -10.11 1.78
C ASP A 84 -26.52 -9.71 2.65
N ASN A 85 -25.39 -10.40 2.49
CA ASN A 85 -24.14 -10.01 3.16
C ASN A 85 -23.67 -8.62 2.70
N PHE A 86 -23.74 -8.33 1.40
CA PHE A 86 -23.36 -7.04 0.85
C PHE A 86 -24.28 -5.93 1.35
N GLU A 87 -25.60 -6.10 1.28
CA GLU A 87 -26.56 -5.11 1.78
C GLU A 87 -26.47 -4.95 3.30
N GLY A 88 -26.30 -6.03 4.05
CA GLY A 88 -26.08 -6.00 5.49
C GLY A 88 -24.80 -5.24 5.87
N TYR A 89 -23.71 -5.46 5.13
CA TYR A 89 -22.48 -4.70 5.27
C TYR A 89 -22.73 -3.22 4.95
N MET A 90 -23.23 -2.89 3.76
CA MET A 90 -23.36 -1.49 3.31
C MET A 90 -24.31 -0.67 4.21
N ASN A 91 -25.37 -1.29 4.74
CA ASN A 91 -26.38 -0.60 5.54
C ASN A 91 -26.19 -0.73 7.06
N SER A 92 -25.13 -1.41 7.53
CA SER A 92 -24.88 -1.57 8.97
C SER A 92 -24.71 -0.21 9.66
N LYS A 93 -25.50 0.01 10.72
CA LYS A 93 -25.42 1.19 11.59
C LYS A 93 -24.60 0.94 12.86
N SER A 94 -24.03 -0.26 12.99
CA SER A 94 -23.39 -0.75 14.22
C SER A 94 -21.92 -1.09 13.97
N THR A 95 -21.21 -0.18 13.29
CA THR A 95 -19.77 -0.29 13.02
C THR A 95 -18.95 0.05 14.26
N TRP A 96 -17.68 -0.37 14.30
CA TRP A 96 -16.77 0.00 15.39
C TRP A 96 -16.74 1.51 15.65
N PHE A 97 -16.57 2.32 14.59
CA PHE A 97 -16.51 3.78 14.73
C PHE A 97 -17.80 4.36 15.32
N SER A 98 -18.97 3.88 14.86
CA SER A 98 -20.26 4.38 15.35
C SER A 98 -20.52 4.06 16.83
N LYS A 99 -19.94 2.97 17.34
CA LYS A 99 -20.04 2.56 18.75
C LYS A 99 -19.08 3.34 19.64
N GLU A 100 -17.82 3.49 19.21
CA GLU A 100 -16.77 4.13 20.00
C GLU A 100 -16.85 5.67 19.98
N TYR A 101 -17.25 6.26 18.85
CA TYR A 101 -17.26 7.72 18.66
C TYR A 101 -18.63 8.26 18.19
N PRO A 102 -19.72 8.05 18.95
CA PRO A 102 -21.08 8.44 18.55
C PRO A 102 -21.24 9.96 18.36
N ASN A 103 -20.42 10.77 19.05
CA ASN A 103 -20.45 12.23 18.97
C ASN A 103 -19.73 12.79 17.74
N ASN A 104 -18.87 12.01 17.08
CA ASN A 104 -18.06 12.44 15.94
C ASN A 104 -18.66 11.99 14.59
N LYS A 105 -19.95 11.62 14.55
CA LYS A 105 -20.66 11.13 13.35
C LYS A 105 -20.67 12.10 12.15
N ASN A 106 -20.49 13.39 12.40
CA ASN A 106 -20.46 14.42 11.37
C ASN A 106 -19.03 14.76 10.91
N ASN A 107 -18.01 14.20 11.55
CA ASN A 107 -16.63 14.40 11.12
C ASN A 107 -16.32 13.58 9.88
N LEU A 108 -15.43 14.10 9.05
CA LEU A 108 -14.99 13.46 7.82
C LEU A 108 -13.47 13.56 7.72
N ILE A 109 -12.83 12.43 7.45
CA ILE A 109 -11.40 12.33 7.19
C ILE A 109 -11.18 12.27 5.68
N ALA A 110 -10.31 13.13 5.15
CA ALA A 110 -9.87 13.07 3.76
C ALA A 110 -8.44 12.54 3.68
N TYR A 111 -8.29 11.37 3.05
CA TYR A 111 -7.00 10.68 2.90
C TYR A 111 -6.44 10.86 1.49
N PHE A 112 -5.29 11.51 1.38
CA PHE A 112 -4.63 11.80 0.11
C PHE A 112 -3.42 10.88 -0.08
N SER A 113 -3.37 10.19 -1.22
CA SER A 113 -2.23 9.36 -1.59
C SER A 113 -1.98 9.42 -3.10
N ALA A 114 -0.71 9.31 -3.48
CA ALA A 114 -0.33 9.23 -4.89
C ALA A 114 -0.63 7.86 -5.49
N GLU A 115 -0.82 6.80 -4.70
CA GLU A 115 -1.09 5.45 -5.23
C GLU A 115 -2.08 4.67 -4.37
N TYR A 116 -2.84 3.76 -4.99
CA TYR A 116 -3.82 2.90 -4.32
C TYR A 116 -3.79 1.46 -4.86
N GLY A 117 -3.25 0.54 -4.08
CA GLY A 117 -3.19 -0.88 -4.37
C GLY A 117 -4.44 -1.61 -3.89
N LEU A 118 -5.50 -1.57 -4.70
CA LEU A 118 -6.82 -2.07 -4.32
C LEU A 118 -7.07 -3.52 -4.77
N ASP A 119 -6.76 -3.80 -6.03
CA ASP A 119 -6.91 -5.10 -6.70
C ASP A 119 -6.04 -5.12 -7.96
N GLU A 120 -5.66 -6.30 -8.47
CA GLU A 120 -4.83 -6.42 -9.68
C GLU A 120 -5.46 -5.78 -10.93
N ILE A 121 -6.79 -5.70 -11.01
CA ILE A 121 -7.46 -5.07 -12.16
C ILE A 121 -7.30 -3.55 -12.18
N LEU A 122 -6.83 -2.94 -11.08
CA LEU A 122 -6.59 -1.50 -10.92
C LEU A 122 -5.10 -1.23 -10.66
N PRO A 123 -4.24 -1.23 -11.69
CA PRO A 123 -2.79 -1.09 -11.54
C PRO A 123 -2.34 0.38 -11.31
N ILE A 124 -3.06 1.12 -10.45
CA ILE A 124 -2.74 2.52 -10.04
C ILE A 124 -1.84 2.56 -8.79
N TYR A 125 -0.91 1.61 -8.70
CA TYR A 125 0.06 1.50 -7.62
C TYR A 125 1.38 0.92 -8.13
N SER A 126 2.47 1.21 -7.41
CA SER A 126 3.81 0.70 -7.73
C SER A 126 4.38 -0.21 -6.65
N GLY A 127 4.02 0.00 -5.38
CA GLY A 127 4.68 -0.68 -4.27
C GLY A 127 3.94 -0.61 -2.93
N GLY A 128 4.71 -0.64 -1.85
CA GLY A 128 4.21 -0.81 -0.48
C GLY A 128 3.33 0.35 0.00
N LEU A 129 3.62 1.59 -0.42
CA LEU A 129 2.84 2.78 -0.05
C LEU A 129 1.41 2.69 -0.60
N GLY A 130 1.26 2.27 -1.86
CA GLY A 130 -0.01 2.10 -2.53
C GLY A 130 -0.79 0.92 -1.95
N ILE A 131 -0.14 -0.20 -1.70
CA ILE A 131 -0.78 -1.33 -1.02
C ILE A 131 -1.31 -0.91 0.36
N LEU A 132 -0.51 -0.18 1.15
CA LEU A 132 -0.95 0.33 2.44
C LEU A 132 -2.16 1.27 2.28
N SER A 133 -2.13 2.18 1.30
CA SER A 133 -3.25 3.08 0.99
C SER A 133 -4.52 2.31 0.68
N GLY A 134 -4.43 1.24 -0.13
CA GLY A 134 -5.57 0.37 -0.45
C GLY A 134 -6.10 -0.37 0.77
N ASP A 135 -5.22 -0.97 1.57
CA ASP A 135 -5.59 -1.67 2.80
C ASP A 135 -6.16 -0.72 3.87
N HIS A 136 -5.68 0.53 3.91
CA HIS A 136 -6.22 1.61 4.75
C HIS A 136 -7.68 1.90 4.40
N LEU A 137 -8.02 2.03 3.11
CA LEU A 137 -9.41 2.27 2.68
C LEU A 137 -10.32 1.09 3.01
N LYS A 138 -9.85 -0.15 2.81
CA LYS A 138 -10.62 -1.36 3.13
C LYS A 138 -10.91 -1.46 4.63
N SER A 139 -9.90 -1.24 5.49
CA SER A 139 -10.12 -1.22 6.95
C SER A 139 -10.97 -0.04 7.42
N ALA A 140 -10.81 1.15 6.83
CA ALA A 140 -11.67 2.28 7.13
C ALA A 140 -13.13 1.96 6.78
N SER A 141 -13.35 1.28 5.65
CA SER A 141 -14.65 0.77 5.26
C SER A 141 -15.19 -0.22 6.29
N ASP A 142 -14.44 -1.26 6.65
CA ASP A 142 -14.88 -2.31 7.59
C ASP A 142 -15.24 -1.74 8.97
N LEU A 143 -14.36 -0.90 9.53
CA LEU A 143 -14.55 -0.24 10.83
C LEU A 143 -15.61 0.88 10.80
N GLY A 144 -16.03 1.31 9.61
CA GLY A 144 -16.99 2.40 9.43
C GLY A 144 -16.44 3.79 9.78
N VAL A 145 -15.12 3.99 9.66
CA VAL A 145 -14.49 5.31 9.82
C VAL A 145 -14.99 6.23 8.69
N PRO A 146 -15.50 7.44 8.99
CA PRO A 146 -16.04 8.35 7.98
C PRO A 146 -14.91 8.95 7.16
N LEU A 147 -14.48 8.21 6.14
CA LEU A 147 -13.30 8.52 5.33
C LEU A 147 -13.65 8.62 3.86
N VAL A 148 -13.08 9.64 3.21
CA VAL A 148 -13.03 9.81 1.76
C VAL A 148 -11.58 9.84 1.32
N ALA A 149 -11.29 9.33 0.13
CA ALA A 149 -9.93 9.30 -0.41
C ALA A 149 -9.81 10.08 -1.72
N VAL A 150 -8.61 10.62 -1.98
CA VAL A 150 -8.30 11.38 -3.20
C VAL A 150 -6.96 10.92 -3.76
N GLY A 151 -6.94 10.62 -5.07
CA GLY A 151 -5.76 10.20 -5.82
C GLY A 151 -5.79 10.65 -7.27
N LEU A 152 -4.91 10.07 -8.09
CA LEU A 152 -4.82 10.32 -9.52
C LEU A 152 -5.17 9.06 -10.32
N PHE A 153 -5.87 9.22 -11.45
CA PHE A 153 -6.16 8.12 -12.34
C PHE A 153 -5.06 7.97 -13.38
N TYR A 154 -4.05 7.14 -13.09
CA TYR A 154 -2.95 6.89 -14.01
C TYR A 154 -3.38 6.00 -15.18
N LYS A 155 -3.55 6.58 -16.36
CA LYS A 155 -4.03 5.86 -17.56
C LYS A 155 -3.18 4.65 -17.94
N ASN A 156 -1.88 4.67 -17.69
CA ASN A 156 -0.99 3.55 -17.97
C ASN A 156 -0.62 2.74 -16.72
N GLY A 157 -1.18 3.08 -15.56
CA GLY A 157 -0.77 2.52 -14.28
C GLY A 157 0.71 2.76 -14.00
N TYR A 158 1.37 1.75 -13.43
CA TYR A 158 2.83 1.70 -13.32
C TYR A 158 3.45 1.14 -14.61
N PHE A 159 3.75 -0.16 -14.69
CA PHE A 159 4.11 -0.85 -15.94
C PHE A 159 3.98 -2.37 -15.80
N HIS A 160 3.88 -3.05 -16.95
CA HIS A 160 4.02 -4.50 -17.05
C HIS A 160 5.47 -4.88 -17.30
N GLN A 161 5.97 -5.80 -16.49
CA GLN A 161 7.34 -6.28 -16.58
C GLN A 161 7.41 -7.44 -17.56
N LYS A 162 8.41 -7.42 -18.44
CA LYS A 162 8.87 -8.60 -19.17
C LYS A 162 10.33 -8.87 -18.83
N ILE A 163 10.70 -10.13 -18.76
CA ILE A 163 12.09 -10.58 -18.59
C ILE A 163 12.45 -11.37 -19.85
N ASN A 164 13.45 -10.89 -20.58
CA ASN A 164 13.88 -11.53 -21.82
C ASN A 164 14.83 -12.72 -21.58
N GLY A 165 15.29 -13.37 -22.65
CA GLY A 165 16.16 -14.55 -22.55
C GLY A 165 17.50 -14.31 -21.85
N TYR A 166 17.97 -13.06 -21.83
CA TYR A 166 19.21 -12.65 -21.16
C TYR A 166 18.99 -12.21 -19.70
N GLY A 167 17.74 -12.21 -19.22
CA GLY A 167 17.39 -11.78 -17.87
C GLY A 167 17.20 -10.27 -17.72
N ASP A 168 17.29 -9.50 -18.81
CA ASP A 168 17.06 -8.06 -18.77
C ASP A 168 15.56 -7.76 -18.60
N GLN A 169 15.26 -6.74 -17.77
CA GLN A 169 13.90 -6.25 -17.57
C GLN A 169 13.49 -5.30 -18.69
N GLU A 170 12.36 -5.58 -19.32
CA GLU A 170 11.68 -4.73 -20.30
C GLU A 170 10.39 -4.15 -19.70
N THR A 171 10.12 -2.88 -20.00
CA THR A 171 8.98 -2.12 -19.47
C THR A 171 7.92 -1.96 -20.56
N GLU A 172 6.71 -2.46 -20.32
CA GLU A 172 5.56 -2.31 -21.22
C GLU A 172 4.45 -1.49 -20.54
N PHE A 173 4.09 -0.35 -21.14
CA PHE A 173 2.96 0.46 -20.68
C PHE A 173 1.69 0.06 -21.45
N LYS A 174 0.61 -0.22 -20.72
CA LYS A 174 -0.70 -0.51 -21.30
C LYS A 174 -1.71 0.52 -20.82
N THR A 175 -2.41 1.13 -21.76
CA THR A 175 -3.49 2.07 -21.43
C THR A 175 -4.69 1.31 -20.89
N ILE A 176 -5.13 1.72 -19.72
CA ILE A 176 -6.26 1.19 -18.97
C ILE A 176 -7.55 1.74 -19.59
N ASP A 177 -8.44 0.85 -20.02
CA ASP A 177 -9.79 1.22 -20.42
C ASP A 177 -10.68 1.36 -19.17
N GLY A 178 -10.99 2.61 -18.80
CA GLY A 178 -11.86 2.90 -17.66
C GLY A 178 -13.27 2.30 -17.78
N ASN A 179 -13.73 1.97 -18.99
CA ASN A 179 -15.07 1.40 -19.17
C ASN A 179 -15.20 -0.02 -18.65
N ILE A 180 -14.11 -0.77 -18.49
CA ILE A 180 -14.13 -2.16 -18.03
C ILE A 180 -13.75 -2.30 -16.55
N LEU A 181 -13.65 -1.18 -15.83
CA LEU A 181 -13.25 -1.14 -14.43
C LEU A 181 -14.43 -0.79 -13.51
N PRO A 182 -14.35 -1.13 -12.21
CA PRO A 182 -15.33 -0.70 -11.20
C PRO A 182 -15.14 0.77 -10.82
N ILE A 183 -15.18 1.65 -11.82
CA ILE A 183 -14.98 3.09 -11.72
C ILE A 183 -16.12 3.81 -12.44
N GLN A 184 -16.60 4.90 -11.85
CA GLN A 184 -17.75 5.65 -12.35
C GLN A 184 -17.38 7.11 -12.53
N MET A 185 -17.90 7.73 -13.58
CA MET A 185 -17.75 9.18 -13.78
C MET A 185 -18.62 9.91 -12.77
N VAL A 186 -18.04 10.84 -12.03
CA VAL A 186 -18.80 11.70 -11.12
C VAL A 186 -19.59 12.70 -11.94
N LYS A 187 -20.85 12.91 -11.57
CA LYS A 187 -21.74 13.85 -12.25
C LYS A 187 -21.90 15.14 -11.46
N ASP A 188 -22.02 16.26 -12.17
CA ASP A 188 -22.38 17.54 -11.58
C ASP A 188 -23.88 17.61 -11.23
N LYS A 189 -24.32 18.73 -10.64
CA LYS A 189 -25.74 18.93 -10.27
C LYS A 189 -26.71 18.93 -11.47
N LYS A 190 -26.20 19.06 -12.70
CA LYS A 190 -26.96 19.08 -13.96
C LYS A 190 -26.95 17.70 -14.66
N GLY A 191 -26.23 16.71 -14.12
CA GLY A 191 -26.09 15.39 -14.71
C GLY A 191 -24.96 15.26 -15.75
N ASN A 192 -24.17 16.31 -15.96
CA ASN A 192 -23.00 16.27 -16.86
C ASN A 192 -21.79 15.68 -16.12
N ASP A 193 -20.77 15.25 -16.87
CA ASP A 193 -19.50 14.84 -16.26
C ASP A 193 -18.89 15.99 -15.45
N LEU A 194 -18.51 15.71 -14.20
CA LEU A 194 -17.88 16.70 -13.34
C LEU A 194 -16.45 16.95 -13.82
N ILE A 195 -16.20 18.18 -14.25
CA ILE A 195 -14.88 18.69 -14.61
C ILE A 195 -14.52 19.84 -13.68
N ILE A 196 -13.37 19.74 -13.02
CA ILE A 196 -12.78 20.83 -12.23
C ILE A 196 -11.56 21.39 -12.96
N PHE A 197 -10.97 22.47 -12.45
CA PHE A 197 -9.71 22.97 -13.02
C PHE A 197 -8.76 23.48 -11.94
N VAL A 198 -7.46 23.46 -12.27
CA VAL A 198 -6.39 24.14 -11.53
C VAL A 198 -5.65 25.08 -12.48
N LYS A 199 -5.11 26.19 -11.96
CA LYS A 199 -4.38 27.17 -12.78
C LYS A 199 -2.92 26.75 -12.89
N PHE A 200 -2.46 26.54 -14.12
CA PHE A 200 -1.06 26.29 -14.47
C PHE A 200 -0.49 27.51 -15.23
N PRO A 201 0.84 27.59 -15.46
CA PRO A 201 1.47 28.75 -16.09
C PRO A 201 0.93 29.10 -17.49
N LYS A 202 0.59 28.10 -18.32
CA LYS A 202 0.11 28.32 -19.70
C LYS A 202 -1.42 28.36 -19.83
N GLY A 203 -2.15 28.17 -18.73
CA GLY A 203 -3.61 28.15 -18.77
C GLY A 203 -4.24 27.31 -17.67
N LYS A 204 -5.51 26.98 -17.83
CA LYS A 204 -6.21 26.05 -16.95
C LYS A 204 -5.86 24.62 -17.36
N LEU A 205 -5.52 23.79 -16.38
CA LEU A 205 -5.58 22.33 -16.50
C LEU A 205 -6.95 21.89 -16.01
N TYR A 206 -7.75 21.31 -16.89
CA TYR A 206 -9.04 20.71 -16.59
C TYR A 206 -8.87 19.26 -16.16
N LEU A 207 -9.69 18.79 -15.24
CA LEU A 207 -9.58 17.45 -14.67
C LEU A 207 -10.96 16.82 -14.60
N LYS A 208 -11.11 15.67 -15.24
CA LYS A 208 -12.27 14.81 -15.10
C LYS A 208 -12.19 14.04 -13.79
N VAL A 209 -13.35 13.85 -13.15
CA VAL A 209 -13.43 13.20 -11.85
C VAL A 209 -14.06 11.82 -11.96
N TRP A 210 -13.35 10.83 -11.43
CA TRP A 210 -13.80 9.46 -11.33
C TRP A 210 -14.01 9.06 -9.86
N GLN A 211 -14.91 8.12 -9.61
CA GLN A 211 -15.18 7.55 -8.28
C GLN A 211 -15.06 6.02 -8.31
N ILE A 212 -14.37 5.47 -7.32
CA ILE A 212 -14.34 4.04 -7.00
C ILE A 212 -15.00 3.86 -5.62
N ASN A 213 -15.88 2.87 -5.50
CA ASN A 213 -16.43 2.47 -4.22
C ASN A 213 -15.57 1.34 -3.63
N VAL A 214 -14.93 1.61 -2.49
CA VAL A 214 -14.15 0.63 -1.70
C VAL A 214 -14.99 0.28 -0.47
N GLY A 215 -15.95 -0.64 -0.66
CA GLY A 215 -16.97 -0.88 0.36
C GLY A 215 -17.80 0.38 0.59
N ARG A 216 -17.77 0.91 1.82
CA ARG A 216 -18.42 2.14 2.28
C ARG A 216 -17.63 3.40 1.95
N VAL A 217 -16.32 3.27 1.71
CA VAL A 217 -15.41 4.39 1.44
C VAL A 217 -15.47 4.76 -0.04
N LYS A 218 -15.46 6.06 -0.34
CA LYS A 218 -15.35 6.60 -1.70
C LYS A 218 -13.93 7.08 -1.97
N LEU A 219 -13.34 6.61 -3.06
CA LEU A 219 -12.08 7.10 -3.60
C LEU A 219 -12.38 7.92 -4.86
N TYR A 220 -11.94 9.18 -4.87
CA TYR A 220 -12.01 10.02 -6.05
C TYR A 220 -10.66 10.10 -6.75
N LEU A 221 -10.66 9.94 -8.07
CA LEU A 221 -9.45 10.00 -8.89
C LEU A 221 -9.56 11.11 -9.94
N LEU A 222 -8.50 11.91 -10.06
CA LEU A 222 -8.40 13.01 -11.02
C LEU A 222 -7.70 12.55 -12.30
N ASP A 223 -8.23 12.97 -13.44
CA ASP A 223 -7.78 12.57 -14.78
C ASP A 223 -7.60 13.79 -15.69
N SER A 224 -6.37 14.02 -16.16
CA SER A 224 -6.02 15.10 -17.08
C SER A 224 -6.15 14.71 -18.56
N ASP A 225 -6.33 13.43 -18.88
CA ASP A 225 -6.39 12.94 -20.26
C ASP A 225 -7.78 13.19 -20.86
N ILE A 226 -8.04 14.47 -21.16
CA ILE A 226 -9.27 14.98 -21.78
C ILE A 226 -8.95 16.00 -22.87
N ASP A 227 -9.82 16.10 -23.87
CA ASP A 227 -9.59 16.89 -25.08
C ASP A 227 -9.53 18.41 -24.84
N GLU A 228 -10.12 18.89 -23.75
CA GLU A 228 -10.10 20.31 -23.34
C GLU A 228 -8.70 20.78 -22.89
N ASN A 229 -7.78 19.87 -22.61
CA ASN A 229 -6.43 20.19 -22.16
C ASN A 229 -5.43 20.36 -23.30
N LEU A 230 -4.43 21.21 -23.05
CA LEU A 230 -3.22 21.27 -23.87
C LEU A 230 -2.53 19.89 -23.89
N GLU A 231 -1.88 19.55 -25.01
CA GLU A 231 -1.27 18.23 -25.19
C GLU A 231 -0.23 17.90 -24.10
N GLU A 232 0.56 18.90 -23.68
CA GLU A 232 1.52 18.76 -22.57
C GLU A 232 0.86 18.51 -21.21
N TYR A 233 -0.41 18.93 -21.03
CA TYR A 233 -1.18 18.79 -19.80
C TYR A 233 -1.97 17.49 -19.74
N LYS A 234 -2.31 16.89 -20.88
CA LYS A 234 -2.92 15.54 -20.91
C LYS A 234 -2.03 14.50 -20.23
N GLY A 235 -0.71 14.66 -20.35
CA GLY A 235 0.30 13.76 -19.79
C GLY A 235 0.37 13.70 -18.25
N VAL A 236 -0.21 14.65 -17.52
CA VAL A 236 -0.01 14.79 -16.06
C VAL A 236 -0.43 13.54 -15.30
N THR A 237 -1.58 12.94 -15.66
CA THR A 237 -2.08 11.69 -15.05
C THR A 237 -1.86 10.47 -15.96
N LYS A 238 -0.82 10.47 -16.81
CA LYS A 238 -0.58 9.35 -17.73
C LYS A 238 0.08 8.15 -17.04
N THR A 239 1.17 8.37 -16.32
CA THR A 239 1.99 7.29 -15.73
C THR A 239 2.34 7.60 -14.27
N LEU A 240 2.22 6.59 -13.41
CA LEU A 240 2.61 6.68 -12.00
C LEU A 240 4.14 6.78 -11.87
N TYR A 241 4.62 7.79 -11.13
CA TYR A 241 6.05 8.12 -10.99
C TYR A 241 6.80 8.29 -12.33
N GLY A 242 6.08 8.67 -13.39
CA GLY A 242 6.67 8.98 -14.69
C GLY A 242 7.12 10.44 -14.81
N GLY A 243 7.92 10.71 -15.84
CA GLY A 243 8.35 12.05 -16.22
C GLY A 243 9.55 12.57 -15.43
N ASP A 244 9.78 13.87 -15.55
CA ASP A 244 10.86 14.62 -14.89
C ASP A 244 10.33 15.40 -13.67
N GLN A 245 11.16 16.27 -13.08
CA GLN A 245 10.75 17.09 -11.94
C GLN A 245 9.57 18.03 -12.27
N GLU A 246 9.44 18.49 -13.51
CA GLU A 246 8.30 19.31 -13.92
C GLU A 246 7.00 18.49 -13.96
N MET A 247 7.04 17.26 -14.48
CA MET A 247 5.89 16.36 -14.39
C MET A 247 5.51 16.06 -12.93
N ARG A 248 6.51 15.83 -12.07
CA ARG A 248 6.29 15.52 -10.64
C ARG A 248 5.60 16.69 -9.92
N ILE A 249 6.09 17.92 -10.04
CA ILE A 249 5.45 19.08 -9.38
C ILE A 249 4.02 19.29 -9.90
N GLN A 250 3.76 19.06 -11.20
CA GLN A 250 2.41 19.14 -11.77
C GLN A 250 1.48 18.09 -11.15
N GLN A 251 1.92 16.85 -11.01
CA GLN A 251 1.16 15.77 -10.36
C GLN A 251 0.83 16.11 -8.92
N GLU A 252 1.79 16.64 -8.15
CA GLU A 252 1.58 17.00 -6.75
C GLU A 252 0.64 18.21 -6.59
N ILE A 253 0.68 19.18 -7.51
CA ILE A 253 -0.29 20.28 -7.55
C ILE A 253 -1.70 19.75 -7.82
N VAL A 254 -1.85 18.81 -8.76
CA VAL A 254 -3.15 18.19 -9.05
C VAL A 254 -3.64 17.42 -7.83
N LEU A 255 -2.81 16.55 -7.25
CA LEU A 255 -3.19 15.74 -6.10
C LEU A 255 -3.54 16.59 -4.88
N GLY A 256 -2.66 17.51 -4.48
CA GLY A 256 -2.85 18.32 -3.29
C GLY A 256 -3.90 19.42 -3.47
N MET A 257 -3.73 20.27 -4.48
CA MET A 257 -4.57 21.47 -4.64
C MET A 257 -5.88 21.18 -5.34
N ALA A 258 -5.83 20.54 -6.52
CA ALA A 258 -7.06 20.23 -7.25
C ALA A 258 -7.90 19.19 -6.49
N GLY A 259 -7.26 18.24 -5.82
CA GLY A 259 -7.92 17.29 -4.92
C GLY A 259 -8.60 17.94 -3.73
N THR A 260 -7.98 18.94 -3.09
CA THR A 260 -8.64 19.71 -2.01
C THR A 260 -9.83 20.49 -2.52
N ASN A 261 -9.68 21.17 -3.66
CA ASN A 261 -10.78 21.90 -4.30
C ASN A 261 -11.92 20.97 -4.75
N LEU A 262 -11.62 19.74 -5.19
CA LEU A 262 -12.62 18.74 -5.54
C LEU A 262 -13.58 18.47 -4.38
N LEU A 263 -13.04 18.22 -3.18
CA LEU A 263 -13.87 17.91 -2.01
C LEU A 263 -14.87 19.04 -1.72
N LYS A 264 -14.43 20.30 -1.83
CA LYS A 264 -15.31 21.47 -1.72
C LYS A 264 -16.39 21.51 -2.80
N VAL A 265 -16.04 21.24 -4.06
CA VAL A 265 -17.00 21.18 -5.19
C VAL A 265 -18.05 20.09 -4.97
N LEU A 266 -17.66 18.96 -4.38
CA LEU A 266 -18.56 17.86 -4.00
C LEU A 266 -19.42 18.18 -2.76
N GLY A 267 -19.22 19.32 -2.09
CA GLY A 267 -19.89 19.66 -0.84
C GLY A 267 -19.42 18.82 0.35
N LEU A 268 -18.24 18.22 0.26
CA LEU A 268 -17.63 17.48 1.35
C LEU A 268 -16.78 18.45 2.18
N ASN A 269 -16.98 18.44 3.49
CA ASN A 269 -16.26 19.30 4.43
C ASN A 269 -15.42 18.45 5.41
N PRO A 270 -14.24 17.96 4.99
CA PRO A 270 -13.37 17.22 5.88
C PRO A 270 -12.97 18.04 7.11
N THR A 271 -13.06 17.40 8.27
CA THR A 271 -12.52 17.93 9.53
C THR A 271 -11.02 17.71 9.58
N VAL A 272 -10.54 16.57 9.05
CA VAL A 272 -9.13 16.20 9.02
C VAL A 272 -8.69 15.86 7.59
N TYR A 273 -7.50 16.32 7.23
CA TYR A 273 -6.81 16.01 5.99
C TYR A 273 -5.53 15.22 6.32
N HIS A 274 -5.40 14.03 5.77
CA HIS A 274 -4.25 13.16 5.97
C HIS A 274 -3.43 13.08 4.68
N MET A 275 -2.21 13.61 4.74
CA MET A 275 -1.17 13.49 3.71
C MET A 275 -0.37 12.21 3.93
N ASN A 276 -0.53 11.25 3.02
CA ASN A 276 0.26 10.02 3.00
C ASN A 276 1.52 10.23 2.14
N GLU A 277 2.65 10.50 2.81
CA GLU A 277 3.89 11.02 2.21
C GLU A 277 3.76 12.44 1.61
N GLY A 278 4.89 13.06 1.29
CA GLY A 278 5.00 14.46 0.83
C GLY A 278 4.30 14.79 -0.49
N HIS A 279 3.88 13.79 -1.28
CA HIS A 279 3.32 13.99 -2.63
C HIS A 279 2.03 14.83 -2.67
N SER A 280 1.35 14.98 -1.53
CA SER A 280 0.12 15.76 -1.42
C SER A 280 0.28 17.06 -0.64
N SER A 281 1.50 17.43 -0.21
CA SER A 281 1.74 18.55 0.71
C SER A 281 1.26 19.91 0.18
N PHE A 282 1.12 20.09 -1.14
CA PHE A 282 0.52 21.32 -1.68
C PHE A 282 -0.96 21.51 -1.28
N LEU A 283 -1.63 20.49 -0.75
CA LEU A 283 -2.96 20.67 -0.12
C LEU A 283 -2.93 21.72 0.99
N ILE A 284 -1.81 21.83 1.72
CA ILE A 284 -1.63 22.84 2.77
C ILE A 284 -1.81 24.24 2.19
N LEU A 285 -1.19 24.53 1.04
CA LEU A 285 -1.27 25.85 0.42
C LEU A 285 -2.70 26.17 -0.03
N GLU A 286 -3.44 25.18 -0.55
CA GLU A 286 -4.84 25.37 -0.94
C GLU A 286 -5.77 25.55 0.28
N LEU A 287 -5.51 24.84 1.38
CA LEU A 287 -6.26 25.00 2.63
C LEU A 287 -6.02 26.37 3.26
N ILE A 288 -4.76 26.81 3.35
CA ILE A 288 -4.41 28.15 3.86
C ILE A 288 -5.12 29.22 3.01
N LYS A 289 -4.99 29.13 1.69
CA LYS A 289 -5.68 30.03 0.75
C LYS A 289 -7.19 30.05 0.98
N THR A 290 -7.80 28.89 1.19
CA THR A 290 -9.24 28.77 1.39
C THR A 290 -9.67 29.42 2.70
N ILE A 291 -8.97 29.13 3.80
CA ILE A 291 -9.28 29.67 5.13
C ILE A 291 -9.08 31.19 5.17
N MET A 292 -7.98 31.71 4.61
CA MET A 292 -7.78 33.17 4.50
C MET A 292 -8.93 33.84 3.75
N ASN A 293 -9.41 33.24 2.66
CA ASN A 293 -10.49 33.81 1.85
C ASN A 293 -11.86 33.74 2.52
N GLU A 294 -12.16 32.62 3.19
CA GLU A 294 -13.46 32.39 3.84
C GLU A 294 -13.57 33.13 5.17
N LYS A 295 -12.51 33.08 5.99
CA LYS A 295 -12.49 33.66 7.33
C LYS A 295 -11.91 35.06 7.42
N LYS A 296 -11.30 35.57 6.33
CA LYS A 296 -10.68 36.90 6.25
C LYS A 296 -9.60 37.13 7.32
N VAL A 297 -8.74 36.13 7.51
CA VAL A 297 -7.64 36.13 8.50
C VAL A 297 -6.27 36.20 7.83
N SER A 298 -5.24 36.51 8.62
CA SER A 298 -3.84 36.50 8.17
C SER A 298 -3.33 35.09 7.84
N PHE A 299 -2.17 35.03 7.18
CA PHE A 299 -1.49 33.78 6.86
C PHE A 299 -1.18 32.95 8.12
N ASP A 300 -0.65 33.56 9.17
CA ASP A 300 -0.26 32.85 10.41
C ASP A 300 -1.46 32.20 11.11
N ILE A 301 -2.56 32.95 11.23
CA ILE A 301 -3.82 32.43 11.77
C ILE A 301 -4.29 31.26 10.90
N ALA A 302 -4.37 31.44 9.59
CA ALA A 302 -4.81 30.40 8.67
C ALA A 302 -3.92 29.15 8.73
N GLN A 303 -2.60 29.31 8.85
CA GLN A 303 -1.64 28.23 9.00
C GLN A 303 -1.90 27.43 10.29
N ASP A 304 -2.15 28.09 11.42
CA ASP A 304 -2.47 27.40 12.68
C ASP A 304 -3.81 26.62 12.55
N ILE A 305 -4.83 27.20 11.88
CA ILE A 305 -6.09 26.47 11.58
C ILE A 305 -5.83 25.23 10.71
N VAL A 306 -5.00 25.36 9.67
CA VAL A 306 -4.64 24.22 8.81
C VAL A 306 -3.87 23.18 9.60
N GLY A 307 -2.96 23.59 10.47
CA GLY A 307 -2.23 22.69 11.34
C GLY A 307 -3.16 21.83 12.19
N ALA A 308 -4.18 22.43 12.79
CA ALA A 308 -5.19 21.75 13.59
C ALA A 308 -6.10 20.79 12.80
N LYS A 309 -6.01 20.81 11.46
CA LYS A 309 -6.77 19.94 10.55
C LYS A 309 -5.92 18.91 9.83
N THR A 310 -4.61 18.87 10.04
CA THR A 310 -3.71 18.09 9.16
C THR A 310 -2.89 17.03 9.90
N VAL A 311 -2.84 15.85 9.29
CA VAL A 311 -1.99 14.70 9.65
C VAL A 311 -0.98 14.47 8.52
N PHE A 312 0.28 14.24 8.88
CA PHE A 312 1.33 13.85 7.94
C PHE A 312 1.97 12.52 8.35
N THR A 313 2.00 11.56 7.43
CA THR A 313 2.76 10.32 7.63
C THR A 313 3.94 10.27 6.68
N THR A 314 5.14 10.04 7.22
CA THR A 314 6.37 9.82 6.43
C THR A 314 6.69 8.33 6.35
N HIS A 315 7.05 7.87 5.15
CA HIS A 315 7.40 6.47 4.86
C HIS A 315 8.88 6.29 4.52
N THR A 316 9.63 7.39 4.51
CA THR A 316 10.93 7.49 3.90
C THR A 316 12.02 7.50 4.98
N PRO A 317 12.88 6.46 5.05
CA PRO A 317 13.95 6.38 6.05
C PRO A 317 15.23 7.14 5.63
N VAL A 318 15.28 7.70 4.42
CA VAL A 318 16.48 8.34 3.84
C VAL A 318 16.15 9.64 3.09
N PRO A 319 17.00 10.67 3.13
CA PRO A 319 16.71 11.96 2.48
C PRO A 319 16.29 11.86 1.01
N ALA A 320 16.94 10.95 0.25
CA ALA A 320 16.75 10.77 -1.19
C ALA A 320 15.34 10.28 -1.60
N GLY A 321 14.52 9.82 -0.65
CA GLY A 321 13.13 9.43 -0.94
C GLY A 321 12.11 10.57 -0.88
N ASN A 322 12.53 11.79 -0.53
CA ASN A 322 11.63 12.96 -0.48
C ASN A 322 11.73 13.75 -1.79
N ASP A 323 10.58 14.14 -2.35
CA ASP A 323 10.54 15.05 -3.49
C ASP A 323 11.06 16.45 -3.06
N ILE A 324 12.11 16.92 -3.75
CA ILE A 324 12.76 18.21 -3.56
C ILE A 324 12.77 18.94 -4.90
N PHE A 325 12.03 20.04 -4.99
CA PHE A 325 11.92 20.81 -6.24
C PHE A 325 12.89 21.99 -6.29
N PRO A 326 13.52 22.26 -7.45
CA PRO A 326 14.23 23.50 -7.71
C PRO A 326 13.34 24.74 -7.50
N LEU A 327 13.90 25.84 -6.99
CA LEU A 327 13.12 27.02 -6.60
C LEU A 327 12.58 27.81 -7.80
N ASP A 328 13.28 27.79 -8.93
CA ASP A 328 12.80 28.35 -10.20
C ASP A 328 11.55 27.62 -10.69
N LEU A 329 11.51 26.29 -10.51
CA LEU A 329 10.35 25.48 -10.80
C LEU A 329 9.18 25.82 -9.86
N VAL A 330 9.43 25.97 -8.56
CA VAL A 330 8.39 26.41 -7.61
C VAL A 330 7.89 27.80 -7.96
N GLU A 331 8.79 28.75 -8.25
CA GLU A 331 8.43 30.10 -8.68
C GLU A 331 7.55 30.10 -9.92
N LYS A 332 7.87 29.27 -10.93
CA LYS A 332 7.07 29.13 -12.16
C LYS A 332 5.59 28.83 -11.86
N TYR A 333 5.31 27.93 -10.91
CA TYR A 333 3.94 27.52 -10.57
C TYR A 333 3.29 28.41 -9.49
N PHE A 334 4.09 29.01 -8.60
CA PHE A 334 3.58 29.69 -7.40
C PHE A 334 3.86 31.20 -7.34
N LYS A 335 4.33 31.83 -8.43
CA LYS A 335 4.70 33.27 -8.49
C LYS A 335 3.73 34.26 -7.84
N ASN A 336 2.43 33.98 -7.85
CA ASN A 336 1.40 34.89 -7.32
C ASN A 336 0.91 34.49 -5.92
N TYR A 337 1.43 33.42 -5.31
CA TYR A 337 0.95 32.90 -4.03
C TYR A 337 1.46 33.72 -2.84
N TRP A 338 2.73 34.10 -2.80
CA TRP A 338 3.26 34.91 -1.71
C TRP A 338 2.50 36.24 -1.56
N THR A 339 2.19 36.94 -2.66
CA THR A 339 1.35 38.15 -2.62
C THR A 339 -0.06 37.88 -2.10
N ARG A 340 -0.67 36.73 -2.47
CA ARG A 340 -2.01 36.35 -1.97
C ARG A 340 -2.00 35.97 -0.50
N PHE A 341 -0.88 35.45 -0.02
CA PHE A 341 -0.67 35.11 1.39
C PHE A 341 -0.24 36.32 2.21
N GLY A 342 0.13 37.43 1.57
CA GLY A 342 0.65 38.61 2.28
C GLY A 342 2.02 38.36 2.91
N ILE A 343 2.79 37.43 2.36
CA ILE A 343 4.16 37.12 2.78
C ILE A 343 5.14 37.43 1.64
N THR A 344 6.43 37.49 1.96
CA THR A 344 7.51 37.65 0.99
C THR A 344 7.77 36.35 0.21
N LYS A 345 8.45 36.47 -0.93
CA LYS A 345 8.92 35.32 -1.72
C LYS A 345 9.85 34.41 -0.91
N GLU A 346 10.72 35.02 -0.10
CA GLU A 346 11.64 34.30 0.77
C GLU A 346 10.89 33.50 1.84
N GLU A 347 9.93 34.11 2.53
CA GLU A 347 9.10 33.41 3.52
C GLU A 347 8.35 32.23 2.89
N PHE A 348 7.84 32.40 1.67
CA PHE A 348 7.19 31.30 0.93
C PHE A 348 8.14 30.13 0.66
N PHE A 349 9.36 30.40 0.17
CA PHE A 349 10.35 29.35 -0.05
C PHE A 349 10.77 28.66 1.24
N LYS A 350 10.90 29.42 2.33
CA LYS A 350 11.22 28.88 3.67
C LYS A 350 10.15 27.92 4.21
N LEU A 351 8.95 27.87 3.65
CA LEU A 351 7.95 26.84 3.99
C LEU A 351 8.43 25.42 3.64
N GLY A 352 9.17 25.26 2.55
CA GLY A 352 9.72 23.97 2.10
C GLY A 352 11.17 23.73 2.52
N MET A 353 11.75 24.57 3.39
CA MET A 353 13.17 24.51 3.75
C MET A 353 13.37 24.40 5.26
N LYS A 354 14.56 23.96 5.70
CA LYS A 354 14.95 24.04 7.11
C LYS A 354 15.04 25.51 7.56
N PRO A 355 14.81 25.83 8.85
CA PRO A 355 14.83 27.22 9.34
C PRO A 355 16.10 28.00 8.96
N ASP A 356 17.28 27.36 9.07
CA ASP A 356 18.59 27.99 8.84
C ASP A 356 19.13 27.76 7.41
N ALA A 357 18.28 27.31 6.48
CA ALA A 357 18.69 27.01 5.12
C ALA A 357 19.02 28.28 4.32
N ILE A 358 20.15 28.25 3.61
CA ILE A 358 20.54 29.27 2.64
C ILE A 358 19.80 28.99 1.31
N ILE A 359 19.05 29.98 0.82
CA ILE A 359 18.12 29.83 -0.31
C ILE A 359 18.85 29.38 -1.58
N GLU A 360 20.01 29.97 -1.87
CA GLU A 360 20.78 29.73 -3.09
C GLU A 360 21.22 28.26 -3.25
N ASN A 361 21.33 27.52 -2.16
CA ASN A 361 21.80 26.14 -2.12
C ASN A 361 20.71 25.14 -1.72
N SER A 362 19.45 25.57 -1.69
CA SER A 362 18.33 24.78 -1.17
C SER A 362 17.25 24.55 -2.22
N GLY A 363 16.58 23.40 -2.13
CA GLY A 363 15.33 23.14 -2.86
C GLY A 363 14.11 23.23 -1.93
N PHE A 364 12.93 23.20 -2.54
CA PHE A 364 11.67 23.14 -1.82
C PHE A 364 11.31 21.68 -1.53
N ASN A 365 11.47 21.26 -0.28
CA ASN A 365 11.22 19.91 0.18
C ASN A 365 9.77 19.75 0.65
N MET A 366 9.08 18.80 0.04
CA MET A 366 7.65 18.57 0.27
C MET A 366 7.34 17.92 1.62
N GLY A 367 8.25 17.11 2.14
CA GLY A 367 8.18 16.58 3.51
C GLY A 367 8.33 17.68 4.54
N ILE A 368 9.26 18.62 4.33
CA ILE A 368 9.45 19.78 5.23
C ILE A 368 8.21 20.68 5.23
N LEU A 369 7.61 20.95 4.07
CA LEU A 369 6.34 21.69 4.00
C LEU A 369 5.26 21.04 4.89
N ALA A 370 5.09 19.72 4.80
CA ALA A 370 4.13 19.01 5.62
C ALA A 370 4.50 19.02 7.12
N LEU A 371 5.77 18.79 7.46
CA LEU A 371 6.25 18.78 8.85
C LEU A 371 6.13 20.16 9.51
N LYS A 372 6.31 21.26 8.79
CA LYS A 372 6.17 22.60 9.36
C LYS A 372 4.73 22.96 9.71
N VAL A 373 3.75 22.45 8.96
CA VAL A 373 2.34 22.83 9.15
C VAL A 373 1.52 21.79 9.91
N ALA A 374 1.67 20.50 9.62
CA ALA A 374 0.82 19.48 10.23
C ALA A 374 0.94 19.42 11.77
N SER A 375 -0.17 19.38 12.51
CA SER A 375 -0.10 19.24 13.97
C SER A 375 0.21 17.82 14.42
N LYS A 376 -0.23 16.82 13.65
CA LYS A 376 0.05 15.40 13.92
C LYS A 376 0.97 14.84 12.85
N LYS A 377 2.08 14.24 13.27
CA LYS A 377 3.07 13.63 12.38
C LYS A 377 3.49 12.26 12.90
N ASN A 378 3.65 11.29 12.02
CA ASN A 378 4.10 9.96 12.43
C ASN A 378 5.00 9.27 11.41
N GLY A 379 5.91 8.45 11.92
CA GLY A 379 6.52 7.35 11.19
C GLY A 379 5.64 6.10 11.18
N VAL A 380 6.10 5.05 10.49
CA VAL A 380 5.29 3.88 10.10
C VAL A 380 5.66 2.58 10.81
N SER A 381 6.58 2.67 11.75
CA SER A 381 6.94 1.68 12.76
C SER A 381 7.61 2.41 13.93
N LYS A 382 7.77 1.76 15.08
CA LYS A 382 8.45 2.38 16.23
C LYS A 382 9.87 2.84 15.89
N LEU A 383 10.69 1.94 15.32
CA LEU A 383 12.07 2.25 14.92
C LEU A 383 12.10 3.34 13.84
N HIS A 384 11.17 3.33 12.88
CA HIS A 384 11.10 4.39 11.88
C HIS A 384 10.72 5.75 12.49
N GLY A 385 9.90 5.78 13.54
CA GLY A 385 9.62 7.01 14.28
C GLY A 385 10.89 7.59 14.91
N GLU A 386 11.77 6.75 15.47
CA GLU A 386 13.10 7.15 15.95
C GLU A 386 13.98 7.69 14.80
N VAL A 387 14.09 6.95 13.70
CA VAL A 387 14.88 7.38 12.52
C VAL A 387 14.35 8.68 11.93
N SER A 388 13.03 8.86 11.85
CA SER A 388 12.41 10.08 11.32
C SER A 388 12.69 11.31 12.19
N ARG A 389 12.70 11.13 13.52
CA ARG A 389 13.03 12.19 14.47
C ARG A 389 14.47 12.70 14.28
N GLU A 390 15.40 11.79 14.04
CA GLU A 390 16.79 12.14 13.72
C GLU A 390 16.90 12.79 12.33
N LEU A 391 16.30 12.18 11.31
CA LEU A 391 16.35 12.65 9.92
C LEU A 391 15.82 14.08 9.75
N PHE A 392 14.78 14.44 10.50
CA PHE A 392 14.11 15.74 10.41
C PHE A 392 14.36 16.65 11.62
N GLY A 393 15.31 16.31 12.50
CA GLY A 393 15.59 17.09 13.72
C GLY A 393 15.90 18.56 13.44
N GLU A 394 16.61 18.83 12.34
CA GLU A 394 16.95 20.19 11.90
C GLU A 394 15.73 21.05 11.48
N VAL A 395 14.53 20.48 11.34
CA VAL A 395 13.30 21.25 11.16
C VAL A 395 12.95 22.03 12.44
N TRP A 396 13.39 21.54 13.59
CA TRP A 396 13.20 22.15 14.90
C TRP A 396 14.56 22.29 15.63
N PRO A 397 15.41 23.24 15.23
CA PRO A 397 16.80 23.34 15.73
C PRO A 397 16.90 23.61 17.23
N ASN A 398 15.83 24.09 17.87
CA ASN A 398 15.78 24.43 19.29
C ASN A 398 15.32 23.28 20.20
N ILE A 399 15.04 22.10 19.66
CA ILE A 399 14.74 20.89 20.43
C ILE A 399 15.72 19.79 20.02
N ALA A 400 16.02 18.88 20.95
CA ALA A 400 16.85 17.73 20.62
C ALA A 400 16.16 16.89 19.54
N SER A 401 16.92 16.34 18.58
CA SER A 401 16.36 15.57 17.47
C SER A 401 15.43 14.46 17.94
N ASN A 402 15.80 13.76 19.02
CA ASN A 402 15.00 12.72 19.65
C ASN A 402 13.71 13.23 20.34
N GLU A 403 13.49 14.53 20.48
CA GLU A 403 12.25 15.11 20.96
C GLU A 403 11.41 15.75 19.84
N SER A 404 11.88 15.65 18.58
CA SER A 404 11.12 16.11 17.41
C SER A 404 9.68 15.56 17.45
N PRO A 405 8.66 16.38 17.13
CA PRO A 405 7.25 16.05 17.32
C PRO A 405 6.71 15.09 16.24
N ILE A 406 7.39 13.95 16.08
CA ILE A 406 7.07 12.86 15.17
C ILE A 406 6.86 11.61 16.03
N THR A 407 5.61 11.14 16.09
CA THR A 407 5.27 9.88 16.76
C THR A 407 5.40 8.70 15.80
N TYR A 408 4.75 7.58 16.07
CA TYR A 408 4.64 6.46 15.14
C TYR A 408 3.24 5.86 15.17
N VAL A 409 2.83 5.30 14.03
CA VAL A 409 1.73 4.35 13.93
C VAL A 409 2.25 3.19 13.10
N THR A 410 2.44 2.03 13.74
CA THR A 410 2.95 0.85 13.05
C THR A 410 1.99 0.41 11.95
N ASN A 411 2.49 0.25 10.73
CA ASN A 411 1.71 -0.26 9.61
C ASN A 411 1.14 -1.66 9.87
N GLY A 412 0.04 -1.95 9.19
CA GLY A 412 -0.52 -3.29 9.12
C GLY A 412 -0.98 -3.65 7.71
N ILE A 413 -1.66 -4.79 7.61
CA ILE A 413 -2.26 -5.29 6.37
C ILE A 413 -3.75 -5.55 6.53
N HIS A 414 -4.51 -5.44 5.43
CA HIS A 414 -5.92 -5.79 5.45
C HIS A 414 -6.07 -7.31 5.47
N THR A 415 -6.26 -7.87 6.66
CA THR A 415 -6.25 -9.32 6.89
C THR A 415 -7.10 -10.09 5.89
N CYS A 416 -8.34 -9.67 5.63
CA CYS A 416 -9.23 -10.37 4.70
C CYS A 416 -8.83 -10.24 3.21
N SER A 417 -7.99 -9.27 2.83
CA SER A 417 -7.42 -9.20 1.47
C SER A 417 -6.32 -10.24 1.26
N TRP A 418 -5.53 -10.52 2.30
CA TRP A 418 -4.28 -11.26 2.21
C TRP A 418 -4.37 -12.67 2.76
N LEU A 419 -5.35 -12.96 3.62
CA LEU A 419 -5.64 -14.29 4.12
C LEU A 419 -6.26 -15.15 3.01
N ALA A 420 -5.66 -16.30 2.73
CA ALA A 420 -6.20 -17.20 1.73
C ALA A 420 -7.58 -17.74 2.12
N ALA A 421 -8.49 -17.86 1.15
CA ALA A 421 -9.89 -18.22 1.40
C ALA A 421 -10.08 -19.57 2.16
N ASN A 422 -9.23 -20.56 1.91
CA ASN A 422 -9.28 -21.83 2.62
C ASN A 422 -8.81 -21.72 4.08
N LEU A 423 -7.82 -20.86 4.37
CA LEU A 423 -7.42 -20.54 5.73
C LEU A 423 -8.48 -19.69 6.44
N LYS A 424 -9.12 -18.73 5.75
CA LYS A 424 -10.29 -18.00 6.28
C LYS A 424 -11.40 -18.95 6.70
N ASN A 425 -11.69 -19.98 5.88
CA ASN A 425 -12.68 -21.00 6.21
C ASN A 425 -12.26 -21.84 7.42
N LEU A 426 -10.97 -22.18 7.55
CA LEU A 426 -10.45 -22.86 8.73
C LEU A 426 -10.62 -21.98 9.98
N TYR A 427 -10.28 -20.69 9.89
CA TYR A 427 -10.38 -19.76 11.01
C TYR A 427 -11.84 -19.56 11.44
N ASN A 428 -12.79 -19.52 10.50
CA ASN A 428 -14.22 -19.47 10.82
C ASN A 428 -14.72 -20.66 11.68
N LYS A 429 -14.01 -21.81 11.68
CA LYS A 429 -14.39 -22.96 12.52
C LYS A 429 -13.89 -22.84 13.96
N TYR A 430 -12.79 -22.11 14.19
CA TYR A 430 -12.04 -22.15 15.44
C TYR A 430 -11.98 -20.80 16.17
N LEU A 431 -12.05 -19.69 15.44
CA LEU A 431 -12.14 -18.36 16.02
C LEU A 431 -13.58 -18.05 16.45
N ILE A 432 -13.75 -16.95 17.19
CA ILE A 432 -15.07 -16.50 17.62
C ILE A 432 -15.98 -16.21 16.40
N PRO A 433 -17.30 -16.37 16.52
CA PRO A 433 -18.23 -15.94 15.48
C PRO A 433 -18.02 -14.46 15.13
N PHE A 434 -18.01 -14.15 13.84
CA PHE A 434 -17.77 -12.79 13.32
C PHE A 434 -16.43 -12.17 13.76
N TRP A 435 -15.39 -12.99 13.96
CA TRP A 435 -14.05 -12.53 14.33
C TRP A 435 -13.49 -11.43 13.41
N GLN A 436 -13.97 -11.33 12.17
CA GLN A 436 -13.59 -10.30 11.21
C GLN A 436 -13.87 -8.88 11.73
N ASP A 437 -14.90 -8.70 12.56
CA ASP A 437 -15.26 -7.41 13.15
C ASP A 437 -14.33 -7.02 14.30
N SER A 438 -13.60 -7.98 14.86
CA SER A 438 -12.69 -7.82 16.00
C SER A 438 -11.24 -8.15 15.67
N ILE A 439 -10.84 -8.08 14.39
CA ILE A 439 -9.47 -8.41 13.94
C ILE A 439 -8.40 -7.67 14.75
N HIS A 440 -8.67 -6.43 15.16
CA HIS A 440 -7.75 -5.56 15.90
C HIS A 440 -7.45 -6.04 17.34
N ASP A 441 -8.25 -6.96 17.88
CA ASP A 441 -8.10 -7.51 19.24
C ASP A 441 -7.24 -8.79 19.20
N ASP A 442 -6.11 -8.77 19.90
CA ASP A 442 -5.18 -9.91 19.97
C ASP A 442 -5.83 -11.15 20.63
N ASN A 443 -6.83 -10.98 21.50
CA ASN A 443 -7.53 -12.11 22.15
C ASN A 443 -8.25 -13.01 21.15
N VAL A 444 -8.72 -12.43 20.03
CA VAL A 444 -9.37 -13.20 18.95
C VAL A 444 -8.43 -14.28 18.42
N TRP A 445 -7.14 -13.96 18.33
CA TRP A 445 -6.14 -14.80 17.67
C TRP A 445 -5.63 -15.92 18.57
N GLU A 446 -5.82 -15.86 19.89
CA GLU A 446 -5.37 -16.91 20.81
C GLU A 446 -5.97 -18.29 20.47
N ASN A 447 -7.19 -18.32 19.92
CA ASN A 447 -7.89 -19.56 19.56
C ASN A 447 -7.24 -20.32 18.39
N ILE A 448 -6.29 -19.72 17.67
CA ILE A 448 -5.46 -20.41 16.67
C ILE A 448 -4.71 -21.59 17.30
N LYS A 449 -4.36 -21.53 18.60
CA LYS A 449 -3.69 -22.63 19.31
C LYS A 449 -4.49 -23.93 19.26
N ASN A 450 -5.82 -23.83 19.19
CA ASN A 450 -6.77 -24.94 19.23
C ASN A 450 -6.95 -25.63 17.88
N ILE A 451 -6.46 -25.05 16.77
CA ILE A 451 -6.52 -25.68 15.45
C ILE A 451 -5.65 -26.95 15.45
N PRO A 452 -6.15 -28.14 15.08
CA PRO A 452 -5.31 -29.33 14.97
C PRO A 452 -4.14 -29.12 14.00
N ASN A 453 -2.94 -29.61 14.34
CA ASN A 453 -1.73 -29.36 13.54
C ASN A 453 -1.89 -29.87 12.09
N GLU A 454 -2.50 -31.04 11.92
CA GLU A 454 -2.75 -31.65 10.62
C GLU A 454 -3.68 -30.79 9.75
N GLU A 455 -4.74 -30.20 10.32
CA GLU A 455 -5.65 -29.33 9.56
C GLU A 455 -4.92 -28.09 9.02
N LEU A 456 -4.14 -27.41 9.87
CA LEU A 456 -3.39 -26.22 9.45
C LEU A 456 -2.34 -26.58 8.38
N TRP A 457 -1.61 -27.68 8.57
CA TRP A 457 -0.61 -28.15 7.63
C TRP A 457 -1.23 -28.52 6.27
N ASN A 458 -2.35 -29.23 6.27
CA ASN A 458 -3.04 -29.62 5.05
C ASN A 458 -3.56 -28.41 4.26
N GLU A 459 -4.09 -27.39 4.94
CA GLU A 459 -4.51 -26.15 4.28
C GLU A 459 -3.33 -25.35 3.73
N HIS A 460 -2.20 -25.32 4.42
CA HIS A 460 -0.94 -24.76 3.91
C HIS A 460 -0.43 -25.49 2.67
N LYS A 461 -0.40 -26.84 2.70
CA LYS A 461 0.03 -27.65 1.54
C LYS A 461 -0.84 -27.40 0.30
N LYS A 462 -2.16 -27.25 0.47
CA LYS A 462 -3.06 -26.86 -0.63
C LYS A 462 -2.71 -25.49 -1.23
N ARG A 463 -2.25 -24.53 -0.42
CA ARG A 463 -1.78 -23.23 -0.91
C ARG A 463 -0.47 -23.35 -1.65
N LYS A 464 0.46 -24.13 -1.13
CA LYS A 464 1.76 -24.39 -1.75
C LYS A 464 1.61 -25.01 -3.13
N ILE A 465 0.77 -26.03 -3.30
CA ILE A 465 0.49 -26.65 -4.61
C ILE A 465 0.00 -25.60 -5.62
N LYS A 466 -0.96 -24.77 -5.22
CA LYS A 466 -1.48 -23.67 -6.08
C LYS A 466 -0.42 -22.63 -6.44
N LEU A 467 0.53 -22.35 -5.54
CA LEU A 467 1.67 -21.49 -5.84
C LEU A 467 2.59 -22.16 -6.87
N LEU A 468 2.91 -23.45 -6.72
CA LEU A 468 3.79 -24.15 -7.65
C LEU A 468 3.17 -24.27 -9.05
N GLU A 469 1.86 -24.43 -9.16
CA GLU A 469 1.13 -24.33 -10.44
C GLU A 469 1.34 -22.96 -11.10
N LEU A 470 1.19 -21.86 -10.33
CA LEU A 470 1.44 -20.51 -10.83
C LEU A 470 2.90 -20.30 -11.25
N VAL A 471 3.85 -20.83 -10.47
CA VAL A 471 5.29 -20.76 -10.79
C VAL A 471 5.59 -21.49 -12.09
N LYS A 472 5.03 -22.69 -12.26
CA LYS A 472 5.13 -23.48 -13.49
C LYS A 472 4.60 -22.71 -14.68
N ASP A 473 3.37 -22.20 -14.59
CA ASP A 473 2.73 -21.46 -15.69
C ASP A 473 3.49 -20.19 -16.06
N ASN A 474 3.91 -19.38 -15.07
CA ASN A 474 4.67 -18.15 -15.29
C ASN A 474 6.03 -18.46 -15.94
N THR A 475 6.76 -19.46 -15.41
CA THR A 475 8.06 -19.89 -15.93
C THR A 475 7.95 -20.42 -17.36
N THR A 476 6.97 -21.30 -17.63
CA THR A 476 6.72 -21.87 -18.96
C THR A 476 6.39 -20.77 -19.97
N LYS A 477 5.49 -19.83 -19.64
CA LYS A 477 5.13 -18.72 -20.54
C LYS A 477 6.34 -17.85 -20.87
N ARG A 478 7.13 -17.47 -19.86
CA ARG A 478 8.32 -16.63 -20.02
C ARG A 478 9.38 -17.33 -20.90
N LEU A 479 9.75 -18.57 -20.57
CA LEU A 479 10.78 -19.31 -21.30
C LEU A 479 10.33 -19.63 -22.74
N LYS A 480 9.07 -20.02 -22.95
CA LYS A 480 8.52 -20.24 -24.29
C LYS A 480 8.59 -18.99 -25.15
N ARG A 481 8.24 -17.82 -24.59
CA ARG A 481 8.33 -16.53 -25.31
C ARG A 481 9.78 -16.21 -25.71
N ASN A 482 10.75 -16.61 -24.89
CA ASN A 482 12.17 -16.37 -25.12
C ASN A 482 12.85 -17.48 -25.97
N GLY A 483 12.09 -18.37 -26.59
CA GLY A 483 12.60 -19.33 -27.59
C GLY A 483 13.22 -20.62 -27.03
N TYR A 484 13.05 -20.91 -25.73
CA TYR A 484 13.52 -22.18 -25.16
C TYR A 484 12.73 -23.37 -25.70
N SER A 485 13.40 -24.50 -25.88
CA SER A 485 12.76 -25.74 -26.36
C SER A 485 11.79 -26.32 -25.33
N TYR A 486 10.84 -27.13 -25.79
CA TYR A 486 9.88 -27.79 -24.90
C TYR A 486 10.57 -28.69 -23.86
N ASP A 487 11.62 -29.42 -24.26
CA ASP A 487 12.37 -30.30 -23.37
C ASP A 487 13.14 -29.54 -22.29
N GLU A 488 13.76 -28.41 -22.64
CA GLU A 488 14.43 -27.54 -21.65
C GLU A 488 13.44 -26.97 -20.63
N ILE A 489 12.29 -26.49 -21.10
CA ILE A 489 11.24 -25.97 -20.22
C ILE A 489 10.74 -27.07 -19.31
N SER A 490 10.45 -28.25 -19.86
CA SER A 490 9.99 -29.43 -19.12
C SER A 490 10.98 -29.82 -18.01
N ASN A 491 12.27 -29.87 -18.34
CA ASN A 491 13.34 -30.18 -17.39
C ASN A 491 13.47 -29.15 -16.25
N ILE A 492 13.23 -27.86 -16.53
CA ILE A 492 13.27 -26.82 -15.49
C ILE A 492 12.05 -26.93 -14.58
N VAL A 493 10.85 -27.03 -15.14
CA VAL A 493 9.62 -27.01 -14.33
C VAL A 493 9.36 -28.33 -13.62
N SER A 494 9.94 -29.45 -14.08
CA SER A 494 9.88 -30.74 -13.37
C SER A 494 10.68 -30.76 -12.07
N GLY A 495 11.59 -29.78 -11.88
CA GLY A 495 12.30 -29.58 -10.61
C GLY A 495 11.44 -29.03 -9.47
N LEU A 496 10.25 -28.49 -9.77
CA LEU A 496 9.31 -28.04 -8.74
C LEU A 496 8.87 -29.22 -7.88
N ASN A 497 9.04 -29.11 -6.56
CA ASN A 497 8.77 -30.19 -5.63
C ASN A 497 7.85 -29.71 -4.49
N GLU A 498 6.67 -30.32 -4.38
CA GLU A 498 5.66 -29.99 -3.36
C GLU A 498 6.15 -30.26 -1.93
N GLU A 499 7.06 -31.22 -1.75
CA GLU A 499 7.63 -31.57 -0.45
C GLU A 499 8.86 -30.73 -0.08
N ALA A 500 9.48 -30.04 -1.04
CA ALA A 500 10.69 -29.25 -0.82
C ALA A 500 10.41 -27.99 0.00
N LEU A 501 11.30 -27.64 0.93
CA LEU A 501 11.24 -26.36 1.64
C LEU A 501 11.30 -25.22 0.63
N THR A 502 10.24 -24.43 0.55
CA THR A 502 10.10 -23.34 -0.43
C THR A 502 10.30 -22.01 0.26
N ILE A 503 11.34 -21.28 -0.15
CA ILE A 503 11.68 -19.95 0.38
C ILE A 503 11.30 -18.89 -0.66
N GLY A 504 10.47 -17.94 -0.25
CA GLY A 504 10.02 -16.83 -1.10
C GLY A 504 10.74 -15.52 -0.80
N PHE A 505 11.08 -14.78 -1.85
CA PHE A 505 11.50 -13.39 -1.79
C PHE A 505 10.71 -12.60 -2.84
N ALA A 506 9.86 -11.66 -2.43
CA ALA A 506 9.24 -10.76 -3.40
C ALA A 506 9.03 -9.33 -2.93
N ARG A 507 9.77 -8.40 -3.55
CA ARG A 507 9.82 -6.96 -3.25
C ARG A 507 10.24 -6.17 -4.50
N ARG A 508 10.22 -4.84 -4.44
CA ARG A 508 10.94 -4.02 -5.42
C ARG A 508 12.42 -4.42 -5.41
N PHE A 509 13.00 -4.61 -6.59
CA PHE A 509 14.45 -4.77 -6.71
C PHE A 509 15.12 -3.40 -6.58
N ALA A 510 15.92 -3.25 -5.52
CA ALA A 510 16.74 -2.10 -5.21
C ALA A 510 17.94 -2.59 -4.38
N THR A 511 19.08 -1.92 -4.48
CA THR A 511 20.34 -2.36 -3.85
C THR A 511 20.23 -2.59 -2.34
N TYR A 512 19.58 -1.67 -1.63
CA TYR A 512 19.38 -1.81 -0.18
C TYR A 512 18.47 -2.98 0.23
N LYS A 513 17.67 -3.57 -0.67
CA LYS A 513 16.85 -4.76 -0.38
C LYS A 513 17.65 -6.07 -0.42
N ARG A 514 18.86 -6.05 -1.00
CA ARG A 514 19.84 -7.14 -1.00
C ARG A 514 19.29 -8.49 -1.47
N ALA A 515 18.51 -8.51 -2.55
CA ALA A 515 17.89 -9.72 -3.09
C ALA A 515 18.91 -10.84 -3.42
N THR A 516 20.16 -10.47 -3.70
CA THR A 516 21.24 -11.39 -4.09
C THR A 516 22.13 -11.85 -2.93
N LEU A 517 21.85 -11.41 -1.69
CA LEU A 517 22.70 -11.73 -0.52
C LEU A 517 22.86 -13.24 -0.29
N ILE A 518 21.80 -14.02 -0.53
CA ILE A 518 21.81 -15.49 -0.41
C ILE A 518 22.71 -16.20 -1.45
N PHE A 519 23.24 -15.47 -2.43
CA PHE A 519 24.16 -15.98 -3.45
C PHE A 519 25.60 -15.55 -3.21
N ARG A 520 25.90 -14.88 -2.09
CA ARG A 520 27.24 -14.39 -1.77
C ARG A 520 28.24 -15.54 -1.58
N ASP A 521 27.80 -16.67 -1.02
CA ASP A 521 28.56 -17.93 -1.01
C ASP A 521 27.90 -18.97 -1.93
N LEU A 522 28.36 -19.00 -3.18
CA LEU A 522 27.84 -19.93 -4.19
C LEU A 522 28.12 -21.39 -3.86
N GLU A 523 29.16 -21.71 -3.10
CA GLU A 523 29.49 -23.08 -2.74
C GLU A 523 28.49 -23.63 -1.72
N ARG A 524 28.27 -22.89 -0.63
CA ARG A 524 27.29 -23.29 0.42
C ARG A 524 25.88 -23.36 -0.11
N ILE A 525 25.42 -22.38 -0.90
CA ILE A 525 24.07 -22.46 -1.46
C ILE A 525 23.93 -23.61 -2.46
N THR A 526 25.00 -23.97 -3.19
CA THR A 526 25.01 -25.16 -4.05
C THR A 526 24.79 -26.43 -3.21
N GLN A 527 25.48 -26.57 -2.07
CA GLN A 527 25.30 -27.72 -1.18
C GLN A 527 23.88 -27.79 -0.61
N ILE A 528 23.32 -26.65 -0.17
CA ILE A 528 21.95 -26.57 0.38
C ILE A 528 20.91 -26.97 -0.67
N LEU A 529 20.97 -26.40 -1.87
CA LEU A 529 19.96 -26.65 -2.91
C LEU A 529 20.08 -28.05 -3.53
N ASN A 530 21.25 -28.71 -3.45
CA ASN A 530 21.47 -30.03 -4.03
C ASN A 530 21.42 -31.19 -3.01
N ASP A 531 21.00 -30.96 -1.76
CA ASP A 531 20.72 -32.04 -0.80
C ASP A 531 19.43 -32.78 -1.18
N SER A 532 19.56 -33.96 -1.78
CA SER A 532 18.42 -34.79 -2.23
C SER A 532 17.55 -35.32 -1.09
N LYS A 533 18.07 -35.39 0.15
CA LYS A 533 17.30 -35.82 1.32
C LYS A 533 16.49 -34.68 1.92
N ARG A 534 16.93 -33.44 1.71
CA ARG A 534 16.31 -32.22 2.28
C ARG A 534 16.20 -31.15 1.19
N PRO A 535 15.38 -31.38 0.15
CA PRO A 535 15.34 -30.47 -0.99
C PRO A 535 14.90 -29.05 -0.60
N VAL A 536 15.53 -28.04 -1.20
CA VAL A 536 15.20 -26.63 -0.98
C VAL A 536 15.03 -25.95 -2.33
N GLN A 537 14.04 -25.08 -2.46
CA GLN A 537 13.81 -24.28 -3.66
C GLN A 537 13.55 -22.82 -3.31
N LEU A 538 13.99 -21.91 -4.20
CA LEU A 538 13.88 -20.47 -4.04
C LEU A 538 12.94 -19.89 -5.11
N ILE A 539 12.05 -18.98 -4.70
CA ILE A 539 11.17 -18.25 -5.60
C ILE A 539 11.38 -16.75 -5.41
N PHE A 540 11.80 -16.07 -6.47
CA PHE A 540 11.99 -14.63 -6.54
C PHE A 540 10.89 -13.99 -7.37
N ALA A 541 10.41 -12.81 -6.97
CA ALA A 541 9.51 -11.99 -7.77
C ALA A 541 9.68 -10.51 -7.45
N GLY A 542 9.47 -9.63 -8.42
CA GLY A 542 9.60 -8.19 -8.18
C GLY A 542 9.91 -7.39 -9.42
N LYS A 543 9.77 -6.07 -9.32
CA LYS A 543 10.07 -5.11 -10.39
C LYS A 543 11.17 -4.17 -9.93
N ALA A 544 12.07 -3.80 -10.84
CA ALA A 544 12.99 -2.68 -10.66
C ALA A 544 12.39 -1.42 -11.29
N HIS A 545 12.64 -0.23 -10.73
CA HIS A 545 12.18 1.01 -11.36
C HIS A 545 12.86 1.18 -12.74
N PRO A 546 12.19 1.73 -13.77
CA PRO A 546 12.79 1.84 -15.11
C PRO A 546 14.09 2.66 -15.15
N ALA A 547 14.22 3.65 -14.25
CA ALA A 547 15.45 4.44 -14.08
C ALA A 547 16.48 3.83 -13.10
N ASP A 548 16.16 2.72 -12.44
CA ASP A 548 17.01 2.07 -11.42
C ASP A 548 17.78 0.91 -12.05
N LYS A 549 18.91 1.27 -12.69
CA LYS A 549 19.73 0.31 -13.45
C LYS A 549 20.32 -0.77 -12.55
N GLU A 550 20.80 -0.40 -11.37
CA GLU A 550 21.33 -1.35 -10.38
C GLU A 550 20.27 -2.37 -9.96
N GLY A 551 19.03 -1.93 -9.73
CA GLY A 551 17.91 -2.83 -9.45
C GLY A 551 17.62 -3.81 -10.59
N GLN A 552 17.73 -3.37 -11.86
CA GLN A 552 17.57 -4.25 -13.03
C GLN A 552 18.71 -5.27 -13.14
N ASP A 553 19.93 -4.87 -12.81
CA ASP A 553 21.10 -5.77 -12.85
C ASP A 553 20.98 -6.87 -11.79
N LEU A 554 20.33 -6.61 -10.64
CA LEU A 554 20.01 -7.66 -9.66
C LEU A 554 19.06 -8.73 -10.24
N ILE A 555 18.04 -8.32 -11.01
CA ILE A 555 17.09 -9.24 -11.66
C ILE A 555 17.85 -10.12 -12.66
N LYS A 556 18.69 -9.48 -13.48
CA LYS A 556 19.54 -10.17 -14.46
C LYS A 556 20.44 -11.19 -13.79
N TYR A 557 21.13 -10.81 -12.73
CA TYR A 557 22.01 -11.72 -11.99
C TYR A 557 21.26 -12.92 -11.44
N ILE A 558 20.06 -12.74 -10.87
CA ILE A 558 19.23 -13.85 -10.37
C ILE A 558 18.82 -14.79 -11.52
N HIS A 559 18.47 -14.24 -12.68
CA HIS A 559 18.18 -15.04 -13.88
C HIS A 559 19.40 -15.86 -14.29
N GLU A 560 20.58 -15.25 -14.40
CA GLU A 560 21.83 -15.94 -14.76
C GLU A 560 22.16 -17.06 -13.77
N ILE A 561 22.04 -16.81 -12.46
CA ILE A 561 22.22 -17.83 -11.41
C ILE A 561 21.21 -18.97 -11.60
N SER A 562 19.92 -18.66 -11.82
CA SER A 562 18.86 -19.67 -11.98
C SER A 562 19.08 -20.59 -13.19
N MET A 563 19.83 -20.14 -14.19
CA MET A 563 20.14 -20.88 -15.41
C MET A 563 21.43 -21.69 -15.33
N LYS A 564 22.21 -21.62 -14.24
CA LYS A 564 23.40 -22.46 -14.06
C LYS A 564 23.01 -23.94 -13.82
N PRO A 565 23.77 -24.93 -14.35
CA PRO A 565 23.41 -26.35 -14.26
C PRO A 565 23.05 -26.86 -12.86
N GLN A 566 23.77 -26.42 -11.83
CA GLN A 566 23.54 -26.82 -10.45
C GLN A 566 22.28 -26.21 -9.80
N PHE A 567 21.71 -25.16 -10.39
CA PHE A 567 20.56 -24.41 -9.87
C PHE A 567 19.30 -24.49 -10.73
N LYS A 568 19.42 -24.96 -11.98
CA LYS A 568 18.26 -25.21 -12.86
C LYS A 568 17.23 -26.09 -12.14
N GLY A 569 15.96 -25.65 -12.20
CA GLY A 569 14.84 -26.32 -11.54
C GLY A 569 14.77 -26.15 -10.02
N LYS A 570 15.62 -25.30 -9.43
CA LYS A 570 15.64 -25.04 -7.97
C LYS A 570 15.44 -23.56 -7.62
N ILE A 571 15.75 -22.67 -8.55
CA ILE A 571 15.58 -21.22 -8.42
C ILE A 571 14.62 -20.76 -9.52
N PHE A 572 13.54 -20.10 -9.12
CA PHE A 572 12.51 -19.61 -10.03
C PHE A 572 12.37 -18.10 -9.89
N LEU A 573 12.38 -17.39 -11.01
CA LEU A 573 12.18 -15.95 -11.08
C LEU A 573 10.87 -15.67 -11.81
N LEU A 574 9.89 -15.15 -11.07
CA LEU A 574 8.56 -14.84 -11.59
C LEU A 574 8.54 -13.45 -12.21
N GLU A 575 7.96 -13.38 -13.40
CA GLU A 575 7.73 -12.16 -14.14
C GLU A 575 6.42 -11.48 -13.72
N ASP A 576 6.43 -10.13 -13.75
CA ASP A 576 5.28 -9.24 -13.60
C ASP A 576 4.58 -9.31 -12.23
N TYR A 577 5.38 -9.29 -11.16
CA TYR A 577 4.88 -9.29 -9.78
C TYR A 577 3.84 -8.18 -9.51
N ASP A 578 2.66 -8.60 -9.05
CA ASP A 578 1.51 -7.77 -8.72
C ASP A 578 0.76 -8.28 -7.47
N ILE A 579 -0.43 -7.73 -7.17
CA ILE A 579 -1.27 -8.19 -6.05
C ILE A 579 -1.69 -9.66 -6.23
N ALA A 580 -1.99 -10.09 -7.45
CA ALA A 580 -2.43 -11.45 -7.72
C ALA A 580 -1.33 -12.46 -7.38
N ILE A 581 -0.12 -12.29 -7.93
CA ILE A 581 1.04 -13.13 -7.64
C ILE A 581 1.39 -13.06 -6.15
N ALA A 582 1.33 -11.87 -5.54
CA ALA A 582 1.60 -11.69 -4.11
C ALA A 582 0.71 -12.56 -3.23
N ARG A 583 -0.60 -12.67 -3.50
CA ARG A 583 -1.52 -13.51 -2.72
C ARG A 583 -1.15 -15.00 -2.78
N TYR A 584 -0.58 -15.49 -3.87
CA TYR A 584 -0.09 -16.88 -3.95
C TYR A 584 1.23 -17.05 -3.22
N LEU A 585 2.17 -16.12 -3.38
CA LEU A 585 3.47 -16.18 -2.72
C LEU A 585 3.35 -16.14 -1.20
N VAL A 586 2.68 -15.12 -0.65
CA VAL A 586 2.60 -14.93 0.82
C VAL A 586 1.75 -15.99 1.53
N SER A 587 1.00 -16.81 0.79
CA SER A 587 0.23 -17.92 1.36
C SER A 587 0.78 -19.30 1.05
N GLY A 588 1.70 -19.42 0.08
CA GLY A 588 2.13 -20.71 -0.46
C GLY A 588 3.58 -21.08 -0.22
N VAL A 589 4.46 -20.12 0.10
CA VAL A 589 5.85 -20.45 0.49
C VAL A 589 5.90 -20.87 1.95
N ASP A 590 6.94 -21.61 2.35
CA ASP A 590 7.10 -22.03 3.75
C ASP A 590 7.81 -20.97 4.59
N VAL A 591 8.79 -20.28 3.98
CA VAL A 591 9.56 -19.21 4.61
C VAL A 591 9.51 -17.94 3.76
N TRP A 592 9.23 -16.81 4.40
CA TRP A 592 9.30 -15.49 3.79
C TRP A 592 10.64 -14.81 4.13
N LEU A 593 11.53 -14.71 3.15
CA LEU A 593 12.86 -14.12 3.32
C LEU A 593 12.82 -12.61 3.13
N ASN A 594 13.37 -11.87 4.10
CA ASN A 594 13.43 -10.41 4.02
C ASN A 594 14.69 -9.84 4.67
N ASN A 595 15.65 -9.41 3.86
CA ASN A 595 16.99 -9.03 4.27
C ASN A 595 17.43 -7.62 3.82
N PRO A 596 16.59 -6.57 3.95
CA PRO A 596 17.01 -5.20 3.66
C PRO A 596 18.18 -4.79 4.55
N ARG A 597 18.92 -3.79 4.09
CA ARG A 597 19.98 -3.15 4.86
C ARG A 597 19.36 -2.36 6.01
N ARG A 598 19.83 -2.58 7.24
CA ARG A 598 19.37 -1.84 8.42
C ARG A 598 20.04 -0.46 8.47
N PRO A 599 19.35 0.63 8.85
CA PRO A 599 17.92 0.78 9.15
C PRO A 599 17.10 1.32 7.95
N MET A 600 17.34 0.82 6.74
CA MET A 600 16.71 1.34 5.51
C MET A 600 15.32 0.75 5.24
N GLU A 601 14.78 -0.10 6.12
CA GLU A 601 13.39 -0.55 6.08
C GLU A 601 12.51 0.23 7.06
N ALA A 602 11.67 1.12 6.56
CA ALA A 602 10.75 1.87 7.40
C ALA A 602 9.72 0.98 8.12
N SER A 603 9.22 -0.07 7.45
CA SER A 603 8.28 -1.02 8.06
C SER A 603 8.35 -2.38 7.36
N GLY A 604 7.66 -2.57 6.24
CA GLY A 604 7.71 -3.80 5.44
C GLY A 604 6.49 -4.71 5.63
N THR A 605 5.37 -4.37 5.00
CA THR A 605 4.09 -5.09 5.17
C THR A 605 4.05 -6.51 4.59
N SER A 606 4.98 -6.90 3.71
CA SER A 606 4.90 -8.22 3.06
C SER A 606 5.07 -9.39 4.03
N GLY A 607 5.92 -9.24 5.06
CA GLY A 607 6.07 -10.25 6.11
C GLY A 607 4.82 -10.41 6.98
N GLN A 608 4.05 -9.32 7.15
CA GLN A 608 2.76 -9.34 7.87
C GLN A 608 1.69 -10.10 7.08
N LYS A 609 1.71 -10.01 5.74
CA LYS A 609 0.83 -10.82 4.86
C LYS A 609 1.17 -12.30 4.93
N ALA A 610 2.47 -12.60 5.01
CA ALA A 610 2.97 -13.97 5.13
C ALA A 610 2.54 -14.59 6.46
N SER A 611 2.73 -13.86 7.57
CA SER A 611 2.49 -14.38 8.93
C SER A 611 1.04 -14.79 9.16
N VAL A 612 0.06 -14.01 8.68
CA VAL A 612 -1.36 -14.34 8.86
C VAL A 612 -1.80 -15.57 8.04
N ASN A 613 -1.01 -16.01 7.06
CA ASN A 613 -1.21 -17.27 6.35
C ASN A 613 -0.46 -18.45 6.98
N GLY A 614 0.22 -18.25 8.11
CA GLY A 614 1.06 -19.26 8.75
C GLY A 614 2.45 -19.41 8.11
N VAL A 615 2.81 -18.56 7.16
CA VAL A 615 4.17 -18.54 6.59
C VAL A 615 5.14 -17.90 7.60
N ILE A 616 6.30 -18.52 7.79
CA ILE A 616 7.24 -18.11 8.83
C ILE A 616 8.23 -17.09 8.27
N ASN A 617 8.44 -15.99 9.00
CA ASN A 617 9.37 -14.94 8.58
C ASN A 617 10.81 -15.30 8.92
N PHE A 618 11.72 -15.03 7.98
CA PHE A 618 13.16 -15.02 8.20
C PHE A 618 13.70 -13.66 7.77
N SER A 619 13.97 -12.77 8.73
CA SER A 619 14.20 -11.36 8.42
C SER A 619 15.19 -10.66 9.34
N VAL A 620 15.85 -9.62 8.85
CA VAL A 620 16.65 -8.71 9.70
C VAL A 620 15.78 -8.01 10.75
N LEU A 621 16.37 -7.64 11.89
CA LEU A 621 15.70 -6.85 12.94
C LEU A 621 15.61 -5.37 12.56
N ASP A 622 14.85 -5.10 11.50
CA ASP A 622 14.55 -3.77 10.99
C ASP A 622 13.05 -3.63 10.68
N GLY A 623 12.59 -2.39 10.49
CA GLY A 623 11.18 -2.08 10.21
C GLY A 623 10.21 -2.73 11.21
N TRP A 624 9.18 -3.42 10.70
CA TRP A 624 8.16 -4.06 11.53
C TRP A 624 8.70 -5.29 12.30
N TRP A 625 9.73 -5.95 11.79
CA TRP A 625 10.23 -7.20 12.38
C TRP A 625 10.99 -6.94 13.69
N ALA A 626 11.63 -5.76 13.81
CA ALA A 626 12.26 -5.30 15.04
C ALA A 626 11.29 -5.26 16.24
N GLU A 627 10.01 -4.98 16.01
CA GLU A 627 8.98 -4.97 17.05
C GLU A 627 8.09 -6.22 17.06
N GLY A 628 8.04 -6.98 15.96
CA GLY A 628 7.22 -8.17 15.79
C GLY A 628 7.87 -9.49 16.18
N TYR A 629 9.20 -9.61 16.12
CA TYR A 629 9.92 -10.84 16.44
C TYR A 629 9.86 -11.18 17.94
N ASN A 630 9.57 -12.44 18.28
CA ASN A 630 9.47 -12.89 19.67
C ASN A 630 10.17 -14.22 19.97
N THR A 631 11.10 -14.67 19.11
CA THR A 631 11.83 -15.96 19.14
C THR A 631 11.00 -17.22 18.88
N LYS A 632 9.67 -17.15 18.98
CA LYS A 632 8.75 -18.28 18.78
C LYS A 632 8.01 -18.21 17.44
N ASN A 633 8.13 -17.10 16.71
CA ASN A 633 7.35 -16.78 15.51
C ASN A 633 8.17 -16.66 14.21
N GLY A 634 9.47 -16.97 14.25
CA GLY A 634 10.33 -16.95 13.07
C GLY A 634 11.81 -16.87 13.42
N TRP A 635 12.59 -16.31 12.51
CA TRP A 635 14.04 -16.19 12.66
C TRP A 635 14.57 -14.81 12.29
N THR A 636 15.74 -14.47 12.82
CA THR A 636 16.44 -13.23 12.55
C THR A 636 17.66 -13.44 11.68
N ILE A 637 17.96 -12.47 10.82
CA ILE A 637 19.22 -12.37 10.08
C ILE A 637 20.11 -11.33 10.78
N GLY A 638 21.37 -11.69 11.01
CA GLY A 638 22.36 -10.80 11.61
C GLY A 638 22.09 -10.49 13.07
N THR A 639 22.61 -9.34 13.51
CA THR A 639 22.43 -8.79 14.87
C THR A 639 21.94 -7.35 14.81
N ASN A 640 21.74 -6.71 15.97
CA ASN A 640 21.44 -5.28 16.05
C ASN A 640 22.70 -4.39 16.04
N ALA A 641 23.87 -4.96 15.75
CA ALA A 641 25.13 -4.22 15.74
C ALA A 641 25.13 -3.11 14.69
N GLU A 642 25.84 -2.03 15.02
CA GLU A 642 26.26 -1.04 14.03
C GLU A 642 27.55 -1.53 13.38
N TYR A 643 27.67 -1.28 12.08
CA TYR A 643 28.77 -1.76 11.26
C TYR A 643 29.52 -0.57 10.68
N ASP A 644 30.85 -0.66 10.65
CA ASP A 644 31.71 0.39 10.09
C ASP A 644 31.44 0.64 8.60
N ASN A 645 31.08 -0.41 7.87
CA ASN A 645 30.69 -0.32 6.47
C ASN A 645 29.72 -1.45 6.06
N TYR A 646 29.12 -1.27 4.89
CA TYR A 646 28.13 -2.20 4.35
C TYR A 646 28.67 -3.55 3.92
N GLU A 647 29.95 -3.65 3.58
CA GLU A 647 30.55 -4.92 3.15
C GLU A 647 30.73 -5.88 4.32
N ILE A 648 31.12 -5.36 5.50
CA ILE A 648 31.19 -6.14 6.73
C ILE A 648 29.79 -6.63 7.11
N GLN A 649 28.80 -5.73 7.09
CA GLN A 649 27.41 -6.10 7.37
C GLN A 649 26.90 -7.19 6.42
N ASP A 650 27.18 -7.06 5.12
CA ASP A 650 26.73 -8.04 4.13
C ASP A 650 27.40 -9.41 4.32
N ASN A 651 28.68 -9.45 4.73
CA ASN A 651 29.37 -10.70 5.07
C ASN A 651 28.74 -11.38 6.30
N ASP A 652 28.53 -10.63 7.38
CA ASP A 652 27.94 -11.15 8.62
C ASP A 652 26.49 -11.60 8.44
N ASP A 653 25.68 -10.81 7.74
CA ASP A 653 24.28 -11.15 7.44
C ASP A 653 24.21 -12.39 6.53
N SER A 654 25.12 -12.52 5.56
CA SER A 654 25.22 -13.70 4.71
C SER A 654 25.58 -14.95 5.51
N GLU A 655 26.60 -14.87 6.39
CA GLU A 655 26.97 -15.98 7.26
C GLU A 655 25.80 -16.39 8.19
N SER A 656 25.10 -15.40 8.74
CA SER A 656 23.90 -15.62 9.56
C SER A 656 22.78 -16.33 8.79
N ILE A 657 22.59 -15.99 7.51
CA ILE A 657 21.64 -16.67 6.61
C ILE A 657 21.96 -18.15 6.52
N TYR A 658 23.20 -18.50 6.14
CA TYR A 658 23.58 -19.90 5.95
C TYR A 658 23.53 -20.69 7.26
N MET A 659 24.09 -20.15 8.34
CA MET A 659 24.08 -20.81 9.64
C MET A 659 22.66 -21.10 10.13
N THR A 660 21.74 -20.15 9.94
CA THR A 660 20.34 -20.32 10.34
C THR A 660 19.62 -21.34 9.45
N LEU A 661 19.85 -21.32 8.13
CA LEU A 661 19.30 -22.31 7.22
C LEU A 661 19.76 -23.73 7.57
N GLU A 662 21.07 -23.93 7.69
CA GLU A 662 21.70 -25.23 7.88
C GLU A 662 21.44 -25.83 9.26
N LYS A 663 21.44 -25.00 10.32
CA LYS A 663 21.37 -25.47 11.71
C LYS A 663 19.97 -25.41 12.31
N LYS A 664 19.07 -24.57 11.78
CA LYS A 664 17.73 -24.34 12.37
C LYS A 664 16.60 -24.64 11.39
N ILE A 665 16.51 -23.90 10.29
CA ILE A 665 15.31 -23.91 9.42
C ILE A 665 15.16 -25.26 8.71
N ILE A 666 16.19 -25.69 7.95
CA ILE A 666 16.13 -26.93 7.16
C ILE A 666 15.97 -28.15 8.09
N PRO A 667 16.76 -28.32 9.17
CA PRO A 667 16.54 -29.42 10.11
C PRO A 667 15.14 -29.43 10.74
N MET A 668 14.59 -28.27 11.11
CA MET A 668 13.26 -28.21 11.73
C MET A 668 12.15 -28.62 10.75
N TYR A 669 12.19 -28.14 9.50
CA TYR A 669 11.19 -28.47 8.48
C TYR A 669 11.16 -29.97 8.17
N TYR A 670 12.34 -30.60 8.10
CA TYR A 670 12.49 -32.02 7.79
C TYR A 670 12.45 -32.96 9.00
N ASN A 671 12.39 -32.45 10.23
CA ASN A 671 12.19 -33.27 11.42
C ASN A 671 10.72 -33.73 11.52
N LYS A 672 10.34 -34.67 10.65
CA LYS A 672 8.96 -35.16 10.52
C LYS A 672 8.59 -36.26 11.54
N GLU A 673 9.52 -36.72 12.39
CA GLU A 673 9.30 -37.76 13.41
C GLU A 673 8.37 -38.91 12.91
N GLN A 674 7.24 -39.17 13.57
CA GLN A 674 6.23 -40.17 13.15
C GLN A 674 5.11 -39.60 12.26
N ASN A 675 5.17 -38.30 11.93
CA ASN A 675 4.15 -37.58 11.18
C ASN A 675 4.59 -37.30 9.74
N VAL A 676 3.68 -36.79 8.91
CA VAL A 676 4.01 -36.30 7.54
C VAL A 676 4.60 -34.88 7.58
N PHE A 677 4.56 -34.22 8.74
CA PHE A 677 5.02 -32.84 8.97
C PHE A 677 5.75 -32.71 10.32
N SER A 678 6.53 -31.64 10.47
CA SER A 678 7.20 -31.31 11.73
C SER A 678 6.25 -30.61 12.70
N SER A 679 6.00 -31.19 13.87
CA SER A 679 5.14 -30.59 14.90
C SER A 679 5.66 -29.23 15.37
N LYS A 680 6.98 -29.09 15.50
CA LYS A 680 7.64 -27.82 15.89
C LYS A 680 7.47 -26.75 14.81
N TRP A 681 7.46 -27.14 13.53
CA TRP A 681 7.19 -26.22 12.44
C TRP A 681 5.77 -25.66 12.54
N VAL A 682 4.77 -26.53 12.69
CA VAL A 682 3.36 -26.11 12.79
C VAL A 682 3.11 -25.28 14.05
N GLU A 683 3.78 -25.59 15.16
CA GLU A 683 3.75 -24.73 16.36
C GLU A 683 4.28 -23.32 16.07
N MET A 684 5.39 -23.19 15.35
CA MET A 684 5.92 -21.90 14.93
C MET A 684 4.97 -21.17 13.96
N MET A 685 4.30 -21.88 13.04
CA MET A 685 3.25 -21.30 12.19
C MET A 685 2.12 -20.70 13.03
N LYS A 686 1.62 -21.43 14.04
CA LYS A 686 0.58 -20.94 14.95
C LYS A 686 1.04 -19.72 15.73
N ASN A 687 2.25 -19.75 16.31
CA ASN A 687 2.82 -18.61 17.03
C ASN A 687 3.01 -17.39 16.12
N SER A 688 3.38 -17.59 14.86
CA SER A 688 3.44 -16.54 13.84
C SER A 688 2.08 -15.87 13.65
N ILE A 689 1.01 -16.65 13.47
CA ILE A 689 -0.35 -16.11 13.32
C ILE A 689 -0.80 -15.39 14.61
N ILE A 690 -0.69 -16.04 15.78
CA ILE A 690 -1.16 -15.51 17.07
C ILE A 690 -0.50 -14.17 17.40
N SER A 691 0.82 -14.10 17.26
CA SER A 691 1.58 -12.91 17.66
C SER A 691 1.48 -11.73 16.68
N THR A 692 0.93 -11.95 15.48
CA THR A 692 0.91 -10.93 14.43
C THR A 692 -0.47 -10.56 13.91
N GLY A 693 -1.46 -11.46 14.02
CA GLY A 693 -2.77 -11.31 13.37
C GLY A 693 -3.52 -10.03 13.77
N GLY A 694 -3.55 -9.71 15.06
CA GLY A 694 -4.19 -8.48 15.56
C GLY A 694 -3.25 -7.29 15.46
N ARG A 695 -2.10 -7.41 16.13
CA ARG A 695 -1.04 -6.37 16.20
C ARG A 695 -0.62 -5.78 14.85
N PHE A 696 -0.55 -6.54 13.76
CA PHE A 696 -0.14 -6.03 12.44
C PHE A 696 -1.28 -6.02 11.40
N SER A 697 -2.52 -5.91 11.87
CA SER A 697 -3.67 -5.62 11.01
C SER A 697 -3.81 -4.12 10.73
N THR A 698 -4.31 -3.75 9.55
CA THR A 698 -4.74 -2.37 9.30
C THR A 698 -5.95 -1.99 10.13
N ALA A 699 -6.73 -2.95 10.65
CA ALA A 699 -7.80 -2.66 11.60
C ALA A 699 -7.23 -2.01 12.87
N ARG A 700 -6.22 -2.64 13.51
CA ARG A 700 -5.50 -2.05 14.66
C ARG A 700 -4.85 -0.72 14.28
N MET A 701 -4.19 -0.65 13.13
CA MET A 701 -3.58 0.59 12.64
C MET A 701 -4.59 1.74 12.55
N LEU A 702 -5.78 1.50 12.00
CA LEU A 702 -6.84 2.52 11.88
C LEU A 702 -7.44 2.89 13.23
N VAL A 703 -7.56 1.95 14.16
CA VAL A 703 -7.93 2.24 15.56
C VAL A 703 -6.92 3.22 16.17
N ASP A 704 -5.62 2.99 15.99
CA ASP A 704 -4.56 3.89 16.49
C ASP A 704 -4.60 5.27 15.82
N TYR A 705 -4.72 5.34 14.49
CA TYR A 705 -4.89 6.61 13.77
C TYR A 705 -6.10 7.37 14.29
N THR A 706 -7.24 6.69 14.42
CA THR A 706 -8.50 7.31 14.86
C THR A 706 -8.36 7.86 16.27
N LYS A 707 -7.89 7.04 17.21
CA LYS A 707 -7.76 7.40 18.62
C LYS A 707 -6.71 8.47 18.89
N ASN A 708 -5.53 8.33 18.28
CA ASN A 708 -4.36 9.13 18.67
C ASN A 708 -4.18 10.37 17.79
N LEU A 709 -4.71 10.37 16.57
CA LEU A 709 -4.46 11.43 15.57
C LEU A 709 -5.77 12.07 15.08
N TYR A 710 -6.72 11.32 14.54
CA TYR A 710 -7.92 11.90 13.91
C TYR A 710 -8.89 12.52 14.91
N ILE A 711 -9.34 11.79 15.93
CA ILE A 711 -10.32 12.29 16.90
C ILE A 711 -9.78 13.49 17.69
N PRO A 712 -8.52 13.47 18.19
CA PRO A 712 -7.95 14.65 18.82
C PRO A 712 -7.96 15.90 17.93
N LEU A 713 -7.70 15.76 16.62
CA LEU A 713 -7.78 16.89 15.68
C LEU A 713 -9.23 17.29 15.35
N CYS A 714 -10.15 16.32 15.27
CA CYS A 714 -11.58 16.60 15.10
C CYS A 714 -12.09 17.45 16.26
N ASP A 715 -11.81 17.03 17.48
CA ASP A 715 -12.25 17.72 18.69
C ASP A 715 -11.59 19.10 18.81
N LEU A 716 -10.28 19.20 18.50
CA LEU A 716 -9.57 20.47 18.46
C LEU A 716 -10.20 21.44 17.45
N THR A 717 -10.50 20.96 16.25
CA THR A 717 -11.12 21.74 15.18
C THR A 717 -12.51 22.25 15.58
N ASN A 718 -13.38 21.33 16.00
CA ASN A 718 -14.77 21.66 16.35
C ASN A 718 -14.86 22.57 17.59
N LYS A 719 -13.88 22.49 18.50
CA LYS A 719 -13.89 23.28 19.74
C LYS A 719 -13.33 24.69 19.57
N TYR A 720 -12.19 24.84 18.90
CA TYR A 720 -11.43 26.10 18.91
C TYR A 720 -11.35 26.80 17.57
N TYR A 721 -11.57 26.08 16.47
CA TYR A 721 -11.36 26.60 15.14
C TYR A 721 -12.65 26.88 14.39
N ASP A 722 -13.81 26.72 15.03
CA ASP A 722 -15.10 27.23 14.53
C ASP A 722 -15.32 28.70 14.92
N ASP A 723 -14.85 29.13 16.09
CA ASP A 723 -14.87 30.53 16.54
C ASP A 723 -13.52 31.23 16.28
N LEU A 724 -13.55 32.38 15.61
CA LEU A 724 -12.37 33.18 15.31
C LEU A 724 -11.76 33.86 16.54
N SER A 725 -12.56 34.12 17.58
CA SER A 725 -12.08 34.76 18.81
C SER A 725 -10.97 33.93 19.46
N THR A 726 -11.21 32.63 19.60
CA THR A 726 -10.31 31.71 20.31
C THR A 726 -9.02 31.44 19.54
N VAL A 727 -9.08 31.39 18.20
CA VAL A 727 -7.88 31.26 17.37
C VAL A 727 -7.00 32.51 17.46
N THR A 728 -7.63 33.68 17.52
CA THR A 728 -6.92 34.97 17.65
C THR A 728 -6.23 35.07 19.01
N GLU A 729 -6.91 34.72 20.10
CA GLU A 729 -6.32 34.64 21.44
C GLU A 729 -5.11 33.70 21.50
N PHE A 730 -5.18 32.53 20.84
CA PHE A 730 -4.06 31.60 20.76
C PHE A 730 -2.87 32.19 19.99
N ASN A 731 -3.12 32.87 18.87
CA ASN A 731 -2.07 33.53 18.09
C ASN A 731 -1.41 34.66 18.88
N GLU A 732 -2.19 35.51 19.55
CA GLU A 732 -1.66 36.57 20.41
C GLU A 732 -0.82 36.00 21.55
N TRP A 733 -1.27 34.92 22.19
CA TRP A 733 -0.51 34.21 23.22
C TRP A 733 0.83 33.69 22.68
N LYS A 734 0.85 33.07 21.49
CA LYS A 734 2.07 32.56 20.83
C LYS A 734 3.05 33.68 20.50
N HIS A 735 2.57 34.79 19.94
CA HIS A 735 3.41 35.96 19.66
C HIS A 735 3.98 36.58 20.94
N ASN A 736 3.18 36.66 22.00
CA ASN A 736 3.64 37.11 23.32
C ASN A 736 4.70 36.16 23.89
N LEU A 737 4.51 34.84 23.79
CA LEU A 737 5.49 33.86 24.25
C LEU A 737 6.83 34.00 23.51
N ILE A 738 6.80 34.11 22.18
CA ILE A 738 8.02 34.26 21.35
C ILE A 738 8.73 35.59 21.65
N ARG A 739 7.98 36.69 21.75
CA ARG A 739 8.54 38.01 22.02
C ARG A 739 9.24 38.09 23.37
N ASN A 740 8.71 37.39 24.37
CA ASN A 740 9.25 37.38 25.73
C ASN A 740 10.02 36.09 26.03
N TRP A 741 10.48 35.34 25.02
CA TRP A 741 11.09 34.02 25.22
C TRP A 741 12.34 34.09 26.11
N ASP A 742 13.17 35.11 25.89
CA ASP A 742 14.39 35.35 26.69
C ASP A 742 14.10 35.80 28.13
N ASP A 743 12.86 36.23 28.42
CA ASP A 743 12.41 36.63 29.75
C ASP A 743 11.81 35.46 30.56
N ILE A 744 11.61 34.29 29.95
CA ILE A 744 11.01 33.11 30.63
C ILE A 744 12.03 32.51 31.60
N GLN A 745 11.70 32.50 32.90
CA GLN A 745 12.51 31.87 33.94
C GLN A 745 11.88 30.57 34.44
N ILE A 746 12.63 29.45 34.37
CA ILE A 746 12.22 28.17 34.94
C ILE A 746 12.64 28.13 36.42
N ILE A 747 11.68 28.36 37.32
CA ILE A 747 11.93 28.36 38.77
C ILE A 747 11.72 26.95 39.32
N ARG A 748 12.79 26.32 39.81
CA ARG A 748 12.67 25.02 40.51
C ARG A 748 12.01 25.25 41.87
N ARG A 749 10.73 24.88 42.00
CA ARG A 749 10.07 24.81 43.33
C ARG A 749 10.82 23.79 44.18
N ARG A 750 11.55 24.25 45.21
CA ARG A 750 12.01 23.39 46.30
C ARG A 750 10.75 22.86 47.00
N LYS A 751 10.58 21.54 47.02
CA LYS A 751 9.60 20.87 47.88
C LYS A 751 10.02 21.03 49.33
#